data_AF-A0A6I9YGL9-F1
#
_entry.id   AF-A0A6I9YGL9-F1
#
_cell.length_a   1.000
_cell.length_b   1.000
_cell.length_c   1.000
_cell.angle_alpha   90.00
_cell.angle_beta   90.00
_cell.angle_gamma   90.00
#
_symmetry.space_group_name_H-M   'P 1'
#
loop_
_entity.id
_entity.type
_entity.pdbx_description
1 polymer ?
#
loop_
_entity_poly.entity_id
_entity_poly.type
_entity_poly.pdbx_seq_one_letter_code
_entity_poly.pdbx_strand_id
1 'polypeptide(L)'
;MDSQVNYSVSEMKQNFGKTFLHKHSEADMETKEDLRRKLHQAKKDKLDITAKHNAELSNYESQIAKLRAEVEKSEAVRQSLEYELAVARKEVGIERHSSEEKLGGANKQIEQLQEIIRALQQKLNEAEKTFHINKCQWDDKQRRFINELSEKELLISTCHAEYETLLKERMRLDDILKETLECQKEQKDMIESEIMKVAEEEFRCQAEHWKSERKELQFLLQESTSTVQNVHKKVEELEREHNGCSEALRRQASELQFGAERETRLRKELELAMARVKKLEENIEAERAAHLESKFNSEIIQLRIRDLEGALQVEKASQAEAISDLEMFKGKFREVENAYEREKRNAHDNLEKFSILQREHLAANKQLNEELEEKKKVIKDLSETLQDNEKSYKELQTELLLTRKRQAFLAETCENNVRALESLLDSFTMSSQWTAGIHKDKDKPPSFTLVLETLRCTLTDYQNKQEEASNELEKMTALSEKMGKELEASQYQLRSQSQELQVKHDSLIDNKKELNNLQTKCADRESLIATLKMELQNVLNCLEKEKACCAEYKNEIQTLMQAYEQNTEEKLTFLHTLYQHLVAGCVLIKKSEGILDKFSWSELCTVLQENVDTLILDLNKANEKVSHLEYVCKNKSDTMKEIQQTQEETLKKFVEQMKAQESCWLKQKKDLEQQYSGLLGEVHTRAQ
;
A
#
# COMPACT_ATOMS: atom_id res chain seq x y z
N MET A 1 34.93 -57.77 -94.92
CA MET A 1 36.21 -58.29 -94.39
C MET A 1 36.03 -59.80 -94.21
N ASP A 2 36.01 -60.63 -95.26
CA ASP A 2 37.02 -60.82 -96.33
C ASP A 2 38.36 -61.27 -95.73
N SER A 3 38.82 -62.50 -95.93
CA SER A 3 39.22 -62.98 -97.27
C SER A 3 39.19 -64.50 -97.44
N GLN A 4 38.68 -64.93 -98.59
CA GLN A 4 38.99 -66.24 -99.19
C GLN A 4 40.46 -66.29 -99.64
N VAL A 5 41.11 -67.46 -99.52
CA VAL A 5 42.21 -67.85 -100.41
C VAL A 5 42.07 -69.33 -100.77
N ASN A 6 41.80 -69.60 -102.05
CA ASN A 6 41.95 -70.92 -102.67
C ASN A 6 43.44 -71.24 -102.86
N TYR A 7 43.80 -72.53 -102.88
CA TYR A 7 44.88 -73.00 -103.75
C TYR A 7 44.52 -74.35 -104.40
N SER A 8 44.76 -74.43 -105.71
CA SER A 8 44.30 -75.53 -106.56
C SER A 8 45.40 -76.56 -106.84
N VAL A 9 44.95 -77.74 -107.25
CA VAL A 9 45.74 -78.92 -107.65
C VAL A 9 46.62 -78.63 -108.88
N SER A 10 47.75 -79.34 -109.00
CA SER A 10 48.35 -79.66 -110.30
C SER A 10 48.94 -81.07 -110.30
N GLU A 11 48.33 -81.97 -111.10
CA GLU A 11 48.93 -83.26 -111.45
C GLU A 11 50.01 -83.05 -112.53
N MET A 12 51.11 -83.80 -112.45
CA MET A 12 51.86 -84.21 -113.64
C MET A 12 52.16 -85.71 -113.57
N LYS A 13 51.46 -86.47 -114.41
CA LYS A 13 51.81 -87.86 -114.75
C LYS A 13 52.86 -87.84 -115.86
N GLN A 14 53.89 -88.68 -115.76
CA GLN A 14 54.63 -89.09 -116.95
C GLN A 14 55.02 -90.57 -116.86
N ASN A 15 54.38 -91.38 -117.70
CA ASN A 15 54.79 -92.76 -117.98
C ASN A 15 55.94 -92.74 -119.01
N PHE A 16 56.90 -93.64 -118.87
CA PHE A 16 57.64 -94.19 -120.01
C PHE A 16 58.07 -95.63 -119.71
N GLY A 17 58.08 -96.49 -120.73
CA GLY A 17 58.51 -97.88 -120.61
C GLY A 17 59.14 -98.41 -121.91
N LYS A 18 59.87 -99.52 -121.75
CA LYS A 18 60.47 -100.40 -122.77
C LYS A 18 61.72 -99.93 -123.54
N THR A 19 62.86 -100.50 -123.11
CA THR A 19 63.86 -101.26 -123.92
C THR A 19 64.29 -100.75 -125.30
N PHE A 20 65.60 -100.53 -125.49
CA PHE A 20 66.41 -101.37 -126.40
C PHE A 20 67.94 -101.32 -126.12
N LEU A 21 68.62 -102.33 -126.66
CA LEU A 21 70.02 -102.78 -126.59
C LEU A 21 71.23 -101.80 -126.59
N HIS A 22 72.28 -102.27 -125.90
CA HIS A 22 73.72 -102.39 -126.31
C HIS A 22 74.81 -101.59 -125.55
N LYS A 23 75.72 -102.35 -124.90
CA LYS A 23 77.15 -102.18 -124.51
C LYS A 23 77.82 -100.78 -124.70
N HIS A 24 78.72 -100.25 -123.86
CA HIS A 24 79.69 -100.73 -122.82
C HIS A 24 80.07 -99.53 -121.90
N SER A 25 80.76 -99.59 -120.75
CA SER A 25 81.15 -100.67 -119.81
C SER A 25 81.39 -100.07 -118.40
N GLU A 26 81.35 -100.92 -117.37
CA GLU A 26 81.89 -100.83 -115.98
C GLU A 26 81.89 -99.54 -115.13
N ALA A 27 82.09 -98.33 -115.65
CA ALA A 27 82.15 -97.10 -114.83
C ALA A 27 80.80 -96.70 -114.19
N ASP A 28 79.68 -97.18 -114.74
CA ASP A 28 78.31 -96.75 -114.37
C ASP A 28 77.67 -97.58 -113.23
N MET A 29 78.37 -98.59 -112.72
CA MET A 29 77.91 -99.37 -111.56
C MET A 29 78.35 -98.74 -110.24
N GLU A 30 79.57 -98.20 -110.17
CA GLU A 30 80.12 -97.59 -108.96
C GLU A 30 79.38 -96.29 -108.59
N THR A 31 79.01 -95.48 -109.59
CA THR A 31 78.17 -94.28 -109.44
C THR A 31 76.79 -94.62 -108.85
N LYS A 32 76.18 -95.74 -109.26
CA LYS A 32 74.84 -96.17 -108.86
C LYS A 32 74.80 -96.74 -107.44
N GLU A 33 75.84 -97.49 -107.03
CA GLU A 33 76.02 -97.94 -105.66
C GLU A 33 76.28 -96.76 -104.71
N ASP A 34 77.07 -95.76 -105.15
CA ASP A 34 77.37 -94.56 -104.38
C ASP A 34 76.14 -93.63 -104.24
N LEU A 35 75.32 -93.49 -105.28
CA LEU A 35 74.02 -92.81 -105.22
C LEU A 35 73.04 -93.50 -104.26
N ARG A 36 73.02 -94.85 -104.19
CA ARG A 36 72.23 -95.56 -103.17
C ARG A 36 72.75 -95.28 -101.76
N ARG A 37 74.07 -95.30 -101.54
CA ARG A 37 74.67 -94.95 -100.23
C ARG A 37 74.31 -93.52 -99.83
N LYS A 38 74.42 -92.55 -100.73
CA LYS A 38 74.00 -91.15 -100.52
C LYS A 38 72.50 -91.03 -100.23
N LEU A 39 71.63 -91.78 -100.93
CA LEU A 39 70.19 -91.78 -100.67
C LEU A 39 69.83 -92.41 -99.31
N HIS A 40 70.50 -93.49 -98.91
CA HIS A 40 70.31 -94.09 -97.59
C HIS A 40 70.82 -93.18 -96.47
N GLN A 41 71.96 -92.51 -96.67
CA GLN A 41 72.48 -91.51 -95.74
C GLN A 41 71.50 -90.33 -95.62
N ALA A 42 71.07 -89.72 -96.73
CA ALA A 42 70.10 -88.63 -96.71
C ALA A 42 68.73 -89.03 -96.10
N LYS A 43 68.29 -90.28 -96.26
CA LYS A 43 67.09 -90.80 -95.57
C LYS A 43 67.32 -90.97 -94.07
N LYS A 44 68.51 -91.42 -93.64
CA LYS A 44 68.89 -91.49 -92.23
C LYS A 44 68.97 -90.08 -91.63
N ASP A 45 69.68 -89.17 -92.28
CA ASP A 45 69.81 -87.77 -91.84
C ASP A 45 68.43 -87.10 -91.73
N LYS A 46 67.52 -87.34 -92.70
CA LYS A 46 66.12 -86.89 -92.63
C LYS A 46 65.39 -87.49 -91.42
N LEU A 47 65.56 -88.78 -91.13
CA LEU A 47 64.95 -89.42 -89.96
C LEU A 47 65.52 -88.87 -88.65
N ASP A 48 66.84 -88.67 -88.56
CA ASP A 48 67.51 -88.11 -87.39
C ASP A 48 67.11 -86.64 -87.15
N ILE A 49 66.96 -85.84 -88.23
CA ILE A 49 66.40 -84.47 -88.17
C ILE A 49 64.94 -84.50 -87.72
N THR A 50 64.13 -85.43 -88.25
CA THR A 50 62.71 -85.56 -87.87
C THR A 50 62.57 -86.01 -86.41
N ALA A 51 63.43 -86.92 -85.94
CA ALA A 51 63.46 -87.38 -84.56
C ALA A 51 63.88 -86.26 -83.59
N LYS A 52 64.90 -85.47 -83.95
CA LYS A 52 65.28 -84.26 -83.20
C LYS A 52 64.15 -83.24 -83.16
N HIS A 53 63.55 -82.92 -84.31
CA HIS A 53 62.42 -81.99 -84.39
C HIS A 53 61.22 -82.47 -83.57
N ASN A 54 60.89 -83.76 -83.60
CA ASN A 54 59.80 -84.31 -82.78
C ASN A 54 60.13 -84.31 -81.28
N ALA A 55 61.40 -84.52 -80.90
CA ALA A 55 61.84 -84.40 -79.50
C ALA A 55 61.82 -82.93 -79.02
N GLU A 56 62.21 -81.99 -79.88
CA GLU A 56 62.11 -80.55 -79.64
C GLU A 56 60.64 -80.11 -79.52
N LEU A 57 59.77 -80.52 -80.45
CA LEU A 57 58.32 -80.29 -80.39
C LEU A 57 57.73 -80.84 -79.08
N SER A 58 58.02 -82.10 -78.73
CA SER A 58 57.50 -82.71 -77.50
C SER A 58 58.01 -82.00 -76.24
N ASN A 59 59.25 -81.49 -76.25
CA ASN A 59 59.80 -80.66 -75.18
C ASN A 59 59.07 -79.30 -75.09
N TYR A 60 58.82 -78.62 -76.23
CA TYR A 60 58.07 -77.37 -76.27
C TYR A 60 56.61 -77.57 -75.86
N GLU A 61 55.95 -78.64 -76.29
CA GLU A 61 54.59 -79.02 -75.86
C GLU A 61 54.53 -79.28 -74.35
N SER A 62 55.54 -79.97 -73.78
CA SER A 62 55.65 -80.16 -72.33
C SER A 62 55.85 -78.84 -71.58
N GLN A 63 56.66 -77.92 -72.11
CA GLN A 63 56.84 -76.58 -71.54
C GLN A 63 55.55 -75.74 -71.63
N ILE A 64 54.84 -75.77 -72.75
CA ILE A 64 53.56 -75.09 -72.93
C ILE A 64 52.51 -75.67 -71.96
N ALA A 65 52.46 -76.98 -71.77
CA ALA A 65 51.55 -77.61 -70.82
C ALA A 65 51.85 -77.20 -69.37
N LYS A 66 53.13 -77.13 -68.98
CA LYS A 66 53.54 -76.62 -67.66
C LYS A 66 53.16 -75.16 -67.45
N LEU A 67 53.45 -74.29 -68.43
CA LEU A 67 53.11 -72.87 -68.38
C LEU A 67 51.59 -72.65 -68.32
N ARG A 68 50.78 -73.44 -69.06
CA ARG A 68 49.31 -73.39 -68.96
C ARG A 68 48.82 -73.77 -67.57
N ALA A 69 49.30 -74.89 -67.01
CA ALA A 69 48.92 -75.32 -65.68
C ALA A 69 49.35 -74.32 -64.58
N GLU A 70 50.48 -73.64 -64.76
CA GLU A 70 50.95 -72.59 -63.85
C GLU A 70 50.11 -71.31 -63.97
N VAL A 71 49.72 -70.91 -65.18
CA VAL A 71 48.77 -69.82 -65.41
C VAL A 71 47.40 -70.15 -64.81
N GLU A 72 46.83 -71.32 -65.09
CA GLU A 72 45.54 -71.78 -64.53
C GLU A 72 45.57 -71.80 -62.99
N LYS A 73 46.67 -72.28 -62.39
CA LYS A 73 46.86 -72.23 -60.93
C LYS A 73 46.94 -70.80 -60.40
N SER A 74 47.68 -69.91 -61.07
CA SER A 74 47.80 -68.51 -60.66
C SER A 74 46.47 -67.76 -60.78
N GLU A 75 45.67 -68.08 -61.80
CA GLU A 75 44.36 -67.53 -62.07
C GLU A 75 43.32 -68.00 -61.02
N ALA A 76 43.35 -69.28 -60.64
CA ALA A 76 42.52 -69.79 -59.54
C ALA A 76 42.87 -69.11 -58.20
N VAL A 77 44.16 -68.87 -57.93
CA VAL A 77 44.59 -68.11 -56.74
C VAL A 77 44.13 -66.64 -56.81
N ARG A 78 44.24 -65.99 -57.97
CA ARG A 78 43.74 -64.62 -58.20
C ARG A 78 42.24 -64.53 -57.92
N GLN A 79 41.45 -65.46 -58.44
CA GLN A 79 40.00 -65.51 -58.23
C GLN A 79 39.63 -65.75 -56.74
N SER A 80 40.36 -66.62 -56.02
CA SER A 80 40.17 -66.81 -54.57
C SER A 80 40.43 -65.52 -53.79
N LEU A 81 41.56 -64.85 -54.07
CA LEU A 81 41.91 -63.59 -53.42
C LEU A 81 40.93 -62.45 -53.76
N GLU A 82 40.41 -62.39 -55.00
CA GLU A 82 39.38 -61.42 -55.37
C GLU A 82 38.05 -61.67 -54.67
N TYR A 83 37.67 -62.94 -54.47
CA TYR A 83 36.51 -63.31 -53.66
C TYR A 83 36.71 -62.94 -52.18
N GLU A 84 37.85 -63.29 -51.58
CA GLU A 84 38.20 -62.94 -50.20
C GLU A 84 38.21 -61.41 -49.99
N LEU A 85 38.79 -60.65 -50.93
CA LEU A 85 38.75 -59.18 -50.91
C LEU A 85 37.32 -58.62 -51.05
N ALA A 86 36.45 -59.25 -51.85
CA ALA A 86 35.06 -58.84 -51.98
C ALA A 86 34.26 -59.11 -50.69
N VAL A 87 34.49 -60.26 -50.03
CA VAL A 87 33.90 -60.60 -48.72
C VAL A 87 34.38 -59.61 -47.66
N ALA A 88 35.69 -59.42 -47.51
CA ALA A 88 36.25 -58.48 -46.54
C ALA A 88 35.76 -57.04 -46.75
N ARG A 89 35.62 -56.58 -48.00
CA ARG A 89 35.02 -55.27 -48.32
C ARG A 89 33.56 -55.18 -47.91
N LYS A 90 32.77 -56.25 -48.09
CA LYS A 90 31.36 -56.31 -47.66
C LYS A 90 31.25 -56.28 -46.14
N GLU A 91 32.05 -57.05 -45.43
CA GLU A 91 32.07 -57.10 -43.96
C GLU A 91 32.48 -55.75 -43.36
N VAL A 92 33.55 -55.13 -43.86
CA VAL A 92 33.95 -53.76 -43.48
C VAL A 92 32.87 -52.74 -43.80
N GLY A 93 32.13 -52.91 -44.90
CA GLY A 93 30.98 -52.06 -45.24
C GLY A 93 29.83 -52.19 -44.24
N ILE A 94 29.49 -53.41 -43.85
CA ILE A 94 28.44 -53.70 -42.84
C ILE A 94 28.85 -53.13 -41.48
N GLU A 95 30.08 -53.36 -41.01
CA GLU A 95 30.51 -52.84 -39.71
C GLU A 95 30.65 -51.30 -39.72
N ARG A 96 31.02 -50.70 -40.86
CA ARG A 96 30.97 -49.24 -41.03
C ARG A 96 29.54 -48.72 -40.88
N HIS A 97 28.56 -49.30 -41.57
CA HIS A 97 27.18 -48.83 -41.44
C HIS A 97 26.60 -49.08 -40.04
N SER A 98 26.93 -50.21 -39.39
CA SER A 98 26.62 -50.51 -37.98
C SER A 98 27.18 -49.45 -37.03
N SER A 99 28.44 -49.03 -37.22
CA SER A 99 29.08 -48.00 -36.40
C SER A 99 28.59 -46.58 -36.72
N GLU A 100 28.31 -46.26 -37.98
CA GLU A 100 27.66 -45.01 -38.42
C GLU A 100 26.25 -44.87 -37.81
N GLU A 101 25.45 -45.93 -37.77
CA GLU A 101 24.12 -45.93 -37.16
C GLU A 101 24.19 -45.74 -35.64
N LYS A 102 25.09 -46.48 -34.95
CA LYS A 102 25.34 -46.30 -33.51
C LYS A 102 25.80 -44.87 -33.18
N LEU A 103 26.70 -44.31 -33.98
CA LEU A 103 27.21 -42.94 -33.83
C LEU A 103 26.11 -41.90 -34.11
N GLY A 104 25.26 -42.12 -35.12
CA GLY A 104 24.09 -41.29 -35.38
C GLY A 104 23.06 -41.33 -34.24
N GLY A 105 22.86 -42.49 -33.61
CA GLY A 105 22.04 -42.65 -32.41
C GLY A 105 22.62 -41.88 -31.21
N ALA A 106 23.92 -42.02 -30.95
CA ALA A 106 24.62 -41.31 -29.88
C ALA A 106 24.60 -39.78 -30.09
N ASN A 107 24.80 -39.30 -31.33
CA ASN A 107 24.72 -37.87 -31.65
C ASN A 107 23.33 -37.30 -31.38
N LYS A 108 22.25 -37.99 -31.76
CA LYS A 108 20.87 -37.58 -31.43
C LYS A 108 20.63 -37.48 -29.92
N GLN A 109 21.17 -38.42 -29.13
CA GLN A 109 21.09 -38.36 -27.68
C GLN A 109 21.87 -37.16 -27.11
N ILE A 110 23.06 -36.86 -27.66
CA ILE A 110 23.86 -35.70 -27.27
C ILE A 110 23.12 -34.39 -27.60
N GLU A 111 22.51 -34.27 -28.77
CA GLU A 111 21.70 -33.10 -29.17
C GLU A 111 20.49 -32.90 -28.21
N GLN A 112 19.76 -33.97 -27.90
CA GLN A 112 18.65 -33.93 -26.93
C GLN A 112 19.12 -33.50 -25.54
N LEU A 113 20.23 -34.04 -25.05
CA LEU A 113 20.81 -33.64 -23.76
C LEU A 113 21.27 -32.19 -23.76
N GLN A 114 21.87 -31.70 -24.85
CA GLN A 114 22.25 -30.29 -24.99
C GLN A 114 21.05 -29.35 -25.01
N GLU A 115 19.93 -29.75 -25.63
CA GLU A 115 18.68 -28.99 -25.62
C GLU A 115 18.06 -28.93 -24.21
N ILE A 116 18.04 -30.06 -23.50
CA ILE A 116 17.60 -30.12 -22.09
C ILE A 116 18.48 -29.24 -21.20
N ILE A 117 19.81 -29.31 -21.35
CA ILE A 117 20.76 -28.45 -20.61
C ILE A 117 20.49 -26.97 -20.88
N ARG A 118 20.27 -26.58 -22.15
CA ARG A 118 19.96 -25.20 -22.53
C ARG A 118 18.64 -24.72 -21.93
N ALA A 119 17.60 -25.55 -21.93
CA ALA A 119 16.32 -25.25 -21.30
C ALA A 119 16.41 -25.12 -19.77
N LEU A 120 17.23 -25.96 -19.12
CA LEU A 120 17.49 -25.87 -17.67
C LEU A 120 18.30 -24.62 -17.32
N GLN A 121 19.32 -24.27 -18.11
CA GLN A 121 20.08 -23.02 -17.96
C GLN A 121 19.19 -21.78 -18.13
N GLN A 122 18.27 -21.79 -19.10
CA GLN A 122 17.30 -20.71 -19.26
C GLN A 122 16.40 -20.58 -18.02
N LYS A 123 15.81 -21.68 -17.54
CA LYS A 123 14.98 -21.69 -16.32
C LYS A 123 15.74 -21.23 -15.08
N LEU A 124 17.01 -21.60 -14.94
CA LEU A 124 17.88 -21.12 -13.86
C LEU A 124 18.07 -19.60 -13.95
N ASN A 125 18.43 -19.07 -15.12
CA ASN A 125 18.60 -17.63 -15.34
C ASN A 125 17.30 -16.84 -15.09
N GLU A 126 16.13 -17.39 -15.42
CA GLU A 126 14.83 -16.79 -15.15
C GLU A 126 14.49 -16.81 -13.65
N ALA A 127 14.77 -17.92 -12.95
CA ALA A 127 14.63 -18.04 -11.50
C ALA A 127 15.57 -17.08 -10.74
N GLU A 128 16.82 -16.94 -11.19
CA GLU A 128 17.78 -15.99 -10.61
C GLU A 128 17.33 -14.54 -10.79
N LYS A 129 16.82 -14.18 -11.98
CA LYS A 129 16.26 -12.84 -12.24
C LYS A 129 15.05 -12.54 -11.35
N THR A 130 14.10 -13.47 -11.24
CA THR A 130 12.92 -13.29 -10.37
C THR A 130 13.30 -13.22 -8.89
N PHE A 131 14.25 -14.05 -8.45
CA PHE A 131 14.81 -13.96 -7.09
C PHE A 131 15.47 -12.60 -6.83
N HIS A 132 16.27 -12.08 -7.77
CA HIS A 132 16.94 -10.79 -7.62
C HIS A 132 15.95 -9.63 -7.57
N ILE A 133 14.93 -9.62 -8.45
CA ILE A 133 13.84 -8.64 -8.43
C ILE A 133 13.09 -8.69 -7.10
N ASN A 134 12.71 -9.89 -6.63
CA ASN A 134 12.02 -10.06 -5.35
C ASN A 134 12.88 -9.57 -4.17
N LYS A 135 14.19 -9.84 -4.19
CA LYS A 135 15.12 -9.33 -3.17
C LYS A 135 15.17 -7.80 -3.16
N CYS A 136 15.34 -7.16 -4.31
CA CYS A 136 15.33 -5.69 -4.40
C CYS A 136 13.99 -5.10 -3.88
N GLN A 137 12.85 -5.73 -4.19
CA GLN A 137 11.55 -5.29 -3.67
C GLN A 137 11.42 -5.46 -2.14
N TRP A 138 12.01 -6.50 -1.55
CA TRP A 138 12.09 -6.67 -0.10
C TRP A 138 13.01 -5.62 0.54
N ASP A 139 14.19 -5.37 -0.02
CA ASP A 139 15.14 -4.36 0.44
C ASP A 139 14.56 -2.93 0.33
N ASP A 140 13.74 -2.65 -0.68
CA ASP A 140 12.98 -1.40 -0.83
C ASP A 140 11.87 -1.28 0.22
N LYS A 141 11.07 -2.34 0.46
CA LYS A 141 10.02 -2.35 1.49
C LYS A 141 10.61 -2.16 2.89
N GLN A 142 11.71 -2.84 3.20
CA GLN A 142 12.41 -2.70 4.46
C GLN A 142 12.90 -1.26 4.68
N ARG A 143 13.48 -0.62 3.65
CA ARG A 143 13.88 0.79 3.73
C ARG A 143 12.68 1.73 3.94
N ARG A 144 11.54 1.48 3.29
CA ARG A 144 10.32 2.27 3.53
C ARG A 144 9.84 2.15 4.97
N PHE A 145 9.76 0.94 5.53
CA PHE A 145 9.38 0.75 6.93
C PHE A 145 10.36 1.41 7.91
N ILE A 146 11.67 1.38 7.64
CA ILE A 146 12.67 2.09 8.46
C ILE A 146 12.44 3.61 8.42
N ASN A 147 12.18 4.17 7.24
CA ASN A 147 11.88 5.60 7.10
C ASN A 147 10.58 5.98 7.79
N GLU A 148 9.50 5.23 7.57
CA GLU A 148 8.19 5.42 8.22
C GLU A 148 8.32 5.36 9.75
N LEU A 149 9.09 4.41 10.30
CA LEU A 149 9.37 4.34 11.73
C LEU A 149 10.14 5.57 12.23
N SER A 150 11.16 6.03 11.52
CA SER A 150 11.92 7.23 11.89
C SER A 150 11.10 8.53 11.82
N GLU A 151 10.17 8.63 10.86
CA GLU A 151 9.21 9.74 10.76
C GLU A 151 8.23 9.72 11.94
N LYS A 152 7.74 8.54 12.35
CA LYS A 152 6.89 8.41 13.55
C LYS A 152 7.63 8.72 14.84
N GLU A 153 8.90 8.29 14.96
CA GLU A 153 9.74 8.59 16.12
C GLU A 153 10.06 10.08 16.23
N LEU A 154 10.34 10.74 15.09
CA LEU A 154 10.48 12.20 15.02
C LEU A 154 9.19 12.91 15.44
N LEU A 155 8.03 12.49 14.94
CA LEU A 155 6.73 13.06 15.31
C LEU A 155 6.44 12.90 16.82
N ILE A 156 6.70 11.72 17.39
CA ILE A 156 6.55 11.47 18.84
C ILE A 156 7.47 12.40 19.64
N SER A 157 8.73 12.56 19.21
CA SER A 157 9.69 13.48 19.83
C SER A 157 9.22 14.93 19.78
N THR A 158 8.69 15.39 18.64
CA THR A 158 8.12 16.73 18.46
C THR A 158 6.91 16.95 19.38
N CYS A 159 5.93 16.04 19.35
CA CYS A 159 4.74 16.13 20.22
C CYS A 159 5.11 16.09 21.71
N HIS A 160 6.15 15.34 22.10
CA HIS A 160 6.64 15.34 23.47
C HIS A 160 7.29 16.68 23.85
N ALA A 161 8.09 17.28 22.95
CA ALA A 161 8.68 18.60 23.18
C ALA A 161 7.60 19.70 23.30
N GLU A 162 6.56 19.67 22.46
CA GLU A 162 5.40 20.56 22.54
C GLU A 162 4.61 20.36 23.85
N TYR A 163 4.39 19.11 24.26
CA TYR A 163 3.76 18.80 25.55
C TYR A 163 4.58 19.39 26.73
N GLU A 164 5.91 19.27 26.70
CA GLU A 164 6.79 19.83 27.73
C GLU A 164 6.82 21.37 27.74
N THR A 165 6.62 22.06 26.60
CA THR A 165 6.46 23.53 26.60
C THR A 165 5.10 23.94 27.15
N LEU A 166 4.03 23.27 26.74
CA LEU A 166 2.67 23.51 27.28
C LEU A 166 2.60 23.23 28.79
N LEU A 167 3.30 22.21 29.28
CA LEU A 167 3.40 21.88 30.71
C LEU A 167 4.06 23.01 31.50
N LYS A 168 5.12 23.62 30.96
CA LYS A 168 5.82 24.77 31.56
C LYS A 168 4.96 26.04 31.57
N GLU A 169 4.29 26.34 30.46
CA GLU A 169 3.38 27.49 30.40
C GLU A 169 2.18 27.30 31.34
N ARG A 170 1.63 26.08 31.49
CA ARG A 170 0.58 25.82 32.49
C ARG A 170 1.08 26.11 33.91
N MET A 171 2.26 25.60 34.30
CA MET A 171 2.81 25.88 35.63
C MET A 171 3.03 27.39 35.84
N ARG A 172 3.54 28.10 34.84
CA ARG A 172 3.70 29.56 34.88
C ARG A 172 2.36 30.28 35.07
N LEU A 173 1.30 29.85 34.39
CA LEU A 173 -0.04 30.41 34.55
C LEU A 173 -0.65 30.07 35.92
N ASP A 174 -0.43 28.86 36.44
CA ASP A 174 -0.84 28.46 37.79
C ASP A 174 -0.15 29.36 38.86
N ASP A 175 1.14 29.66 38.69
CA ASP A 175 1.89 30.58 39.56
C ASP A 175 1.34 32.03 39.47
N ILE A 176 1.12 32.56 38.27
CA ILE A 176 0.56 33.92 38.07
C ILE A 176 -0.87 34.03 38.66
N LEU A 177 -1.69 32.99 38.50
CA LEU A 177 -3.03 32.94 39.08
C LEU A 177 -2.97 32.95 40.62
N LYS A 178 -2.01 32.23 41.20
CA LYS A 178 -1.78 32.20 42.64
C LYS A 178 -1.32 33.56 43.18
N GLU A 179 -0.35 34.20 42.53
CA GLU A 179 0.10 35.56 42.86
C GLU A 179 -1.05 36.58 42.75
N THR A 180 -1.89 36.47 41.72
CA THR A 180 -3.06 37.34 41.52
C THR A 180 -4.09 37.15 42.64
N LEU A 181 -4.37 35.91 43.05
CA LEU A 181 -5.28 35.61 44.16
C LEU A 181 -4.75 36.10 45.51
N GLU A 182 -3.44 35.97 45.76
CA GLU A 182 -2.79 36.51 46.96
C GLU A 182 -2.92 38.04 47.00
N CYS A 183 -2.60 38.73 45.89
CA CYS A 183 -2.73 40.18 45.77
C CYS A 183 -4.18 40.68 45.91
N GLN A 184 -5.16 39.99 45.30
CA GLN A 184 -6.58 40.32 45.46
C GLN A 184 -7.04 40.16 46.90
N LYS A 185 -6.54 39.14 47.61
CA LYS A 185 -6.84 38.93 49.03
C LYS A 185 -6.24 40.04 49.90
N GLU A 186 -4.98 40.42 49.66
CA GLU A 186 -4.34 41.54 50.37
C GLU A 186 -5.08 42.87 50.12
N GLN A 187 -5.47 43.16 48.88
CA GLN A 187 -6.29 44.33 48.55
C GLN A 187 -7.65 44.31 49.24
N LYS A 188 -8.31 43.14 49.29
CA LYS A 188 -9.58 42.97 49.99
C LYS A 188 -9.42 43.23 51.50
N ASP A 189 -8.43 42.62 52.14
CA ASP A 189 -8.17 42.77 53.57
C ASP A 189 -7.82 44.24 53.92
N MET A 190 -7.10 44.93 53.02
CA MET A 190 -6.84 46.38 53.13
C MET A 190 -8.13 47.21 53.03
N ILE A 191 -8.99 46.94 52.06
CA ILE A 191 -10.27 47.65 51.87
C ILE A 191 -11.22 47.40 53.04
N GLU A 192 -11.33 46.16 53.54
CA GLU A 192 -12.14 45.83 54.72
C GLU A 192 -11.63 46.56 55.97
N SER A 193 -10.31 46.68 56.15
CA SER A 193 -9.69 47.45 57.23
C SER A 193 -9.98 48.96 57.12
N GLU A 194 -9.92 49.53 55.92
CA GLU A 194 -10.21 50.95 55.70
C GLU A 194 -11.70 51.27 55.92
N ILE A 195 -12.61 50.41 55.45
CA ILE A 195 -14.05 50.50 55.72
C ILE A 195 -14.34 50.43 57.23
N MET A 196 -13.69 49.52 57.95
CA MET A 196 -13.87 49.39 59.40
C MET A 196 -13.45 50.67 60.13
N LYS A 197 -12.30 51.26 59.79
CA LYS A 197 -11.86 52.54 60.37
C LYS A 197 -12.88 53.65 60.08
N VAL A 198 -13.28 53.83 58.82
CA VAL A 198 -14.24 54.88 58.43
C VAL A 198 -15.55 54.73 59.20
N ALA A 199 -16.07 53.50 59.35
CA ALA A 199 -17.25 53.23 60.16
C ALA A 199 -17.05 53.58 61.65
N GLU A 200 -15.91 53.22 62.25
CA GLU A 200 -15.57 53.63 63.63
C GLU A 200 -15.52 55.16 63.78
N GLU A 201 -14.97 55.88 62.80
CA GLU A 201 -14.91 57.34 62.79
C GLU A 201 -16.29 57.98 62.65
N GLU A 202 -17.15 57.45 61.77
CA GLU A 202 -18.53 57.90 61.59
C GLU A 202 -19.36 57.68 62.86
N PHE A 203 -19.29 56.48 63.47
CA PHE A 203 -19.98 56.21 64.74
C PHE A 203 -19.49 57.11 65.87
N ARG A 204 -18.19 57.39 65.93
CA ARG A 204 -17.60 58.34 66.90
C ARG A 204 -18.15 59.75 66.69
N CYS A 205 -18.14 60.25 65.45
CA CYS A 205 -18.67 61.57 65.10
C CYS A 205 -20.19 61.68 65.38
N GLN A 206 -20.98 60.66 65.07
CA GLN A 206 -22.40 60.60 65.43
C GLN A 206 -22.59 60.62 66.96
N ALA A 207 -21.80 59.87 67.72
CA ALA A 207 -21.88 59.86 69.18
C ALA A 207 -21.54 61.24 69.79
N GLU A 208 -20.60 61.98 69.20
CA GLU A 208 -20.31 63.37 69.61
C GLU A 208 -21.41 64.36 69.22
N HIS A 209 -22.02 64.19 68.04
CA HIS A 209 -23.19 64.97 67.61
C HIS A 209 -24.35 64.78 68.59
N TRP A 210 -24.79 63.54 68.82
CA TRP A 210 -25.88 63.22 69.76
C TRP A 210 -25.58 63.70 71.18
N LYS A 211 -24.32 63.66 71.62
CA LYS A 211 -23.88 64.16 72.93
C LYS A 211 -23.94 65.69 73.02
N SER A 212 -23.76 66.40 71.91
CA SER A 212 -23.85 67.86 71.83
C SER A 212 -25.31 68.31 71.74
N GLU A 213 -26.10 67.72 70.85
CA GLU A 213 -27.55 67.93 70.72
C GLU A 213 -28.27 67.66 72.05
N ARG A 214 -27.92 66.59 72.77
CA ARG A 214 -28.49 66.30 74.10
C ARG A 214 -28.16 67.38 75.14
N LYS A 215 -26.98 68.02 75.08
CA LYS A 215 -26.64 69.14 75.98
C LYS A 215 -27.45 70.39 75.63
N GLU A 216 -27.65 70.67 74.35
CA GLU A 216 -28.41 71.81 73.86
C GLU A 216 -29.90 71.66 74.21
N LEU A 217 -30.48 70.48 74.00
CA LEU A 217 -31.83 70.15 74.46
C LEU A 217 -31.96 70.24 75.99
N GLN A 218 -30.94 69.83 76.75
CA GLN A 218 -30.92 69.98 78.21
C GLN A 218 -30.88 71.46 78.64
N PHE A 219 -30.11 72.30 77.93
CA PHE A 219 -30.07 73.75 78.16
C PHE A 219 -31.42 74.40 77.88
N LEU A 220 -32.01 74.14 76.71
CA LEU A 220 -33.34 74.64 76.32
C LEU A 220 -34.44 74.19 77.30
N LEU A 221 -34.38 72.94 77.78
CA LEU A 221 -35.32 72.44 78.78
C LEU A 221 -35.16 73.16 80.13
N GLN A 222 -33.93 73.46 80.55
CA GLN A 222 -33.65 74.19 81.78
C GLN A 222 -34.12 75.66 81.69
N GLU A 223 -33.88 76.32 80.56
CA GLU A 223 -34.38 77.66 80.26
C GLU A 223 -35.91 77.69 80.22
N SER A 224 -36.54 76.75 79.50
CA SER A 224 -38.00 76.56 79.47
C SER A 224 -38.60 76.33 80.86
N THR A 225 -37.93 75.53 81.71
CA THR A 225 -38.39 75.31 83.09
C THR A 225 -38.32 76.60 83.92
N SER A 226 -37.26 77.40 83.75
CA SER A 226 -37.10 78.69 84.46
C SER A 226 -38.13 79.74 83.99
N THR A 227 -38.45 79.77 82.70
CA THR A 227 -39.45 80.68 82.14
C THR A 227 -40.86 80.26 82.53
N VAL A 228 -41.19 78.97 82.50
CA VAL A 228 -42.47 78.43 83.01
C VAL A 228 -42.65 78.74 84.50
N GLN A 229 -41.62 78.64 85.34
CA GLN A 229 -41.71 79.02 86.75
C GLN A 229 -41.96 80.53 86.95
N ASN A 230 -41.39 81.39 86.11
CA ASN A 230 -41.67 82.83 86.12
C ASN A 230 -43.08 83.16 85.59
N VAL A 231 -43.55 82.45 84.56
CA VAL A 231 -44.92 82.59 84.03
C VAL A 231 -45.93 82.10 85.06
N HIS A 232 -45.68 80.99 85.76
CA HIS A 232 -46.57 80.48 86.81
C HIS A 232 -46.80 81.50 87.93
N LYS A 233 -45.73 82.13 88.44
CA LYS A 233 -45.83 83.25 89.41
C LYS A 233 -46.63 84.44 88.88
N LYS A 234 -46.45 84.80 87.60
CA LYS A 234 -47.25 85.86 86.95
C LYS A 234 -48.71 85.47 86.74
N VAL A 235 -49.01 84.19 86.53
CA VAL A 235 -50.39 83.69 86.43
C VAL A 235 -51.07 83.73 87.81
N GLU A 236 -50.38 83.37 88.90
CA GLU A 236 -50.88 83.54 90.29
C GLU A 236 -51.09 85.02 90.69
N GLU A 237 -50.49 85.96 89.97
CA GLU A 237 -50.74 87.40 90.08
C GLU A 237 -51.93 87.85 89.21
N LEU A 238 -52.00 87.42 87.95
CA LEU A 238 -53.07 87.80 87.01
C LEU A 238 -54.42 87.12 87.31
N GLU A 239 -54.44 85.92 87.88
CA GLU A 239 -55.66 85.24 88.34
C GLU A 239 -56.35 85.98 89.50
N ARG A 240 -55.60 86.80 90.26
CA ARG A 240 -56.18 87.71 91.26
C ARG A 240 -56.84 88.95 90.66
N GLU A 241 -56.45 89.36 89.45
CA GLU A 241 -56.94 90.61 88.83
C GLU A 241 -58.06 90.40 87.80
N HIS A 242 -58.23 89.19 87.24
CA HIS A 242 -59.09 88.96 86.08
C HIS A 242 -60.55 88.50 86.39
N ASN A 243 -60.96 88.40 87.66
CA ASN A 243 -62.27 87.86 88.08
C ASN A 243 -63.46 88.83 87.88
N GLY A 244 -63.63 89.40 86.68
CA GLY A 244 -64.75 90.33 86.41
C GLY A 244 -65.22 90.53 84.96
N CYS A 245 -64.47 90.13 83.92
CA CYS A 245 -64.80 90.53 82.52
C CYS A 245 -64.67 89.43 81.45
N SER A 246 -64.68 88.15 81.82
CA SER A 246 -64.41 87.06 80.87
C SER A 246 -65.56 86.72 79.90
N GLU A 247 -66.83 86.87 80.29
CA GLU A 247 -67.94 86.14 79.63
C GLU A 247 -68.38 86.69 78.25
N ALA A 248 -68.18 87.99 77.97
CA ALA A 248 -68.56 88.59 76.69
C ALA A 248 -67.51 88.31 75.60
N LEU A 249 -66.23 88.55 75.90
CA LEU A 249 -65.09 88.26 75.01
C LEU A 249 -64.96 86.77 74.70
N ARG A 250 -65.31 85.88 75.64
CA ARG A 250 -65.29 84.42 75.44
C ARG A 250 -66.12 83.99 74.22
N ARG A 251 -67.31 84.57 74.01
CA ARG A 251 -68.20 84.17 72.90
C ARG A 251 -67.64 84.58 71.53
N GLN A 252 -67.09 85.79 71.42
CA GLN A 252 -66.52 86.30 70.17
C GLN A 252 -65.15 85.65 69.84
N ALA A 253 -64.37 85.29 70.87
CA ALA A 253 -63.14 84.52 70.70
C ALA A 253 -63.41 83.09 70.22
N SER A 254 -64.45 82.41 70.74
CA SER A 254 -64.81 81.05 70.31
C SER A 254 -65.20 80.95 68.82
N GLU A 255 -65.84 81.97 68.25
CA GLU A 255 -66.20 81.97 66.82
C GLU A 255 -64.97 82.11 65.91
N LEU A 256 -64.02 83.00 66.26
CA LEU A 256 -62.75 83.16 65.54
C LEU A 256 -61.84 81.93 65.71
N GLN A 257 -61.82 81.34 66.91
CA GLN A 257 -61.09 80.10 67.20
C GLN A 257 -61.64 78.92 66.38
N PHE A 258 -62.96 78.76 66.28
CA PHE A 258 -63.57 77.73 65.44
C PHE A 258 -63.23 77.92 63.95
N GLY A 259 -63.13 79.16 63.47
CA GLY A 259 -62.63 79.50 62.14
C GLY A 259 -61.19 79.04 61.90
N ALA A 260 -60.27 79.41 62.80
CA ALA A 260 -58.85 79.05 62.72
C ALA A 260 -58.62 77.53 62.86
N GLU A 261 -59.36 76.84 63.73
CA GLU A 261 -59.33 75.38 63.90
C GLU A 261 -59.89 74.64 62.67
N ARG A 262 -60.86 75.24 61.95
CA ARG A 262 -61.37 74.70 60.69
C ARG A 262 -60.37 74.90 59.56
N GLU A 263 -59.74 76.07 59.48
CA GLU A 263 -58.73 76.37 58.46
C GLU A 263 -57.48 75.50 58.63
N THR A 264 -56.98 75.33 59.85
CA THR A 264 -55.82 74.46 60.13
C THR A 264 -56.13 72.98 59.91
N ARG A 265 -57.37 72.52 60.11
CA ARG A 265 -57.81 71.18 59.69
C ARG A 265 -57.79 71.03 58.17
N LEU A 266 -58.42 71.96 57.43
CA LEU A 266 -58.43 71.94 55.96
C LEU A 266 -57.01 72.04 55.37
N ARG A 267 -56.11 72.80 55.99
CA ARG A 267 -54.70 72.91 55.55
C ARG A 267 -53.94 71.60 55.76
N LYS A 268 -54.12 70.92 56.90
CA LYS A 268 -53.57 69.58 57.15
C LYS A 268 -54.16 68.51 56.22
N GLU A 269 -55.46 68.58 55.93
CA GLU A 269 -56.13 67.70 54.96
C GLU A 269 -55.58 67.90 53.54
N LEU A 270 -55.32 69.16 53.15
CA LEU A 270 -54.67 69.51 51.89
C LEU A 270 -53.22 69.00 51.82
N GLU A 271 -52.43 69.19 52.87
CA GLU A 271 -51.05 68.67 52.97
C GLU A 271 -51.02 67.13 52.89
N LEU A 272 -51.94 66.43 53.57
CA LEU A 272 -52.12 64.98 53.48
C LEU A 272 -52.53 64.55 52.06
N ALA A 273 -53.41 65.29 51.40
CA ALA A 273 -53.80 65.03 50.02
C ALA A 273 -52.63 65.25 49.05
N MET A 274 -51.84 66.31 49.20
CA MET A 274 -50.65 66.59 48.40
C MET A 274 -49.56 65.53 48.59
N ALA A 275 -49.29 65.11 49.84
CA ALA A 275 -48.36 64.03 50.12
C ALA A 275 -48.84 62.69 49.53
N ARG A 276 -50.15 62.45 49.53
CA ARG A 276 -50.76 61.26 48.91
C ARG A 276 -50.69 61.30 47.39
N VAL A 277 -50.88 62.45 46.75
CA VAL A 277 -50.68 62.64 45.30
C VAL A 277 -49.22 62.36 44.95
N LYS A 278 -48.27 62.99 45.66
CA LYS A 278 -46.84 62.79 45.41
C LYS A 278 -46.42 61.32 45.56
N LYS A 279 -46.93 60.63 46.58
CA LYS A 279 -46.67 59.19 46.76
C LYS A 279 -47.30 58.31 45.67
N LEU A 280 -48.44 58.72 45.10
CA LEU A 280 -49.03 58.03 43.94
C LEU A 280 -48.22 58.29 42.66
N GLU A 281 -47.67 59.49 42.47
CA GLU A 281 -46.75 59.81 41.37
C GLU A 281 -45.44 59.01 41.48
N GLU A 282 -44.83 58.97 42.67
CA GLU A 282 -43.64 58.15 42.97
C GLU A 282 -43.90 56.66 42.71
N ASN A 283 -45.07 56.13 43.11
CA ASN A 283 -45.46 54.75 42.83
C ASN A 283 -45.67 54.47 41.31
N ILE A 284 -46.31 55.39 40.59
CA ILE A 284 -46.54 55.25 39.13
C ILE A 284 -45.21 55.24 38.37
N GLU A 285 -44.25 56.08 38.77
CA GLU A 285 -42.94 56.11 38.14
C GLU A 285 -42.09 54.86 38.49
N ALA A 286 -42.22 54.35 39.73
CA ALA A 286 -41.63 53.07 40.10
C ALA A 286 -42.21 51.88 39.30
N GLU A 287 -43.53 51.83 39.07
CA GLU A 287 -44.14 50.82 38.20
C GLU A 287 -43.69 50.95 36.73
N ARG A 288 -43.52 52.18 36.22
CA ARG A 288 -42.98 52.40 34.86
C ARG A 288 -41.56 51.88 34.73
N ALA A 289 -40.69 52.15 35.70
CA ALA A 289 -39.32 51.64 35.75
C ALA A 289 -39.30 50.11 35.78
N ALA A 290 -40.06 49.50 36.70
CA ALA A 290 -40.15 48.03 36.82
C ALA A 290 -40.74 47.36 35.56
N HIS A 291 -41.71 48.00 34.89
CA HIS A 291 -42.26 47.50 33.63
C HIS A 291 -41.25 47.58 32.48
N LEU A 292 -40.46 48.65 32.39
CA LEU A 292 -39.38 48.75 31.39
C LEU A 292 -38.28 47.71 31.64
N GLU A 293 -37.85 47.53 32.88
CA GLU A 293 -36.88 46.51 33.29
C GLU A 293 -37.40 45.10 32.97
N SER A 294 -38.65 44.79 33.32
CA SER A 294 -39.31 43.53 32.99
C SER A 294 -39.36 43.28 31.47
N LYS A 295 -39.63 44.32 30.67
CA LYS A 295 -39.64 44.22 29.21
C LYS A 295 -38.24 43.91 28.65
N PHE A 296 -37.20 44.63 29.09
CA PHE A 296 -35.82 44.36 28.66
C PHE A 296 -35.37 42.96 29.05
N ASN A 297 -35.65 42.53 30.29
CA ASN A 297 -35.34 41.17 30.74
C ASN A 297 -36.07 40.10 29.92
N SER A 298 -37.32 40.35 29.49
CA SER A 298 -38.05 39.47 28.57
C SER A 298 -37.41 39.38 27.18
N GLU A 299 -36.99 40.51 26.60
CA GLU A 299 -36.28 40.54 25.31
C GLU A 299 -34.92 39.80 25.39
N ILE A 300 -34.16 39.97 26.48
CA ILE A 300 -32.90 39.24 26.73
C ILE A 300 -33.15 37.72 26.83
N ILE A 301 -34.19 37.29 27.55
CA ILE A 301 -34.56 35.88 27.66
C ILE A 301 -34.97 35.31 26.30
N GLN A 302 -35.74 36.04 25.48
CA GLN A 302 -36.12 35.60 24.13
C GLN A 302 -34.93 35.45 23.19
N LEU A 303 -33.96 36.37 23.24
CA LEU A 303 -32.71 36.23 22.50
C LEU A 303 -31.94 34.98 22.96
N ARG A 304 -31.82 34.77 24.27
CA ARG A 304 -31.12 33.60 24.82
C ARG A 304 -31.79 32.28 24.46
N ILE A 305 -33.12 32.23 24.41
CA ILE A 305 -33.87 31.05 23.92
C ILE A 305 -33.53 30.79 22.45
N ARG A 306 -33.53 31.82 21.60
CA ARG A 306 -33.19 31.68 20.17
C ARG A 306 -31.75 31.18 19.95
N ASP A 307 -30.79 31.68 20.72
CA ASP A 307 -29.40 31.22 20.67
C ASP A 307 -29.28 29.73 21.05
N LEU A 308 -30.00 29.32 22.11
CA LEU A 308 -30.04 27.93 22.57
C LEU A 308 -30.75 27.01 21.58
N GLU A 309 -31.82 27.47 20.92
CA GLU A 309 -32.50 26.75 19.83
C GLU A 309 -31.58 26.59 18.62
N GLY A 310 -30.83 27.64 18.25
CA GLY A 310 -29.83 27.59 17.19
C GLY A 310 -28.72 26.58 17.48
N ALA A 311 -28.12 26.66 18.67
CA ALA A 311 -27.11 25.71 19.13
C ALA A 311 -27.65 24.27 19.16
N LEU A 312 -28.88 24.05 19.63
CA LEU A 312 -29.53 22.74 19.64
C LEU A 312 -29.75 22.16 18.24
N GLN A 313 -30.02 22.99 17.22
CA GLN A 313 -30.15 22.51 15.85
C GLN A 313 -28.80 22.16 15.22
N VAL A 314 -27.74 22.94 15.51
CA VAL A 314 -26.37 22.60 15.10
C VAL A 314 -25.93 21.28 15.75
N GLU A 315 -26.18 21.11 17.04
CA GLU A 315 -25.86 19.86 17.77
C GLU A 315 -26.61 18.66 17.20
N LYS A 316 -27.90 18.82 16.84
CA LYS A 316 -28.67 17.75 16.16
C LYS A 316 -28.12 17.39 14.78
N ALA A 317 -27.63 18.36 14.01
CA ALA A 317 -27.00 18.11 12.71
C ALA A 317 -25.68 17.34 12.89
N SER A 318 -24.80 17.81 13.78
CA SER A 318 -23.57 17.12 14.21
C SER A 318 -23.85 15.68 14.69
N GLN A 319 -24.87 15.50 15.52
CA GLN A 319 -25.28 14.18 16.00
C GLN A 319 -25.77 13.27 14.86
N ALA A 320 -26.50 13.80 13.88
CA ALA A 320 -26.97 13.03 12.73
C ALA A 320 -25.81 12.58 11.82
N GLU A 321 -24.82 13.45 11.59
CA GLU A 321 -23.58 13.12 10.88
C GLU A 321 -22.79 12.03 11.63
N ALA A 322 -22.59 12.20 12.94
CA ALA A 322 -21.92 11.21 13.77
C ALA A 322 -22.63 9.84 13.78
N ILE A 323 -23.97 9.80 13.74
CA ILE A 323 -24.75 8.56 13.61
C ILE A 323 -24.52 7.92 12.24
N SER A 324 -24.56 8.70 11.15
CA SER A 324 -24.30 8.23 9.79
C SER A 324 -22.90 7.61 9.65
N ASP A 325 -21.88 8.26 10.23
CA ASP A 325 -20.51 7.72 10.26
C ASP A 325 -20.44 6.40 11.05
N LEU A 326 -21.11 6.32 12.20
CA LEU A 326 -21.16 5.12 13.03
C LEU A 326 -21.86 3.95 12.29
N GLU A 327 -22.92 4.22 11.53
CA GLU A 327 -23.56 3.23 10.65
C GLU A 327 -22.64 2.78 9.51
N MET A 328 -21.90 3.71 8.89
CA MET A 328 -20.90 3.41 7.86
C MET A 328 -19.75 2.55 8.42
N PHE A 329 -19.22 2.85 9.61
CA PHE A 329 -18.22 2.02 10.28
C PHE A 329 -18.77 0.63 10.61
N LYS A 330 -20.02 0.53 11.09
CA LYS A 330 -20.72 -0.74 11.35
C LYS A 330 -20.92 -1.57 10.06
N GLY A 331 -21.06 -0.92 8.90
CA GLY A 331 -21.00 -1.56 7.59
C GLY A 331 -19.62 -2.17 7.32
N LYS A 332 -18.55 -1.38 7.44
CA LYS A 332 -17.15 -1.82 7.24
C LYS A 332 -16.76 -2.97 8.17
N PHE A 333 -17.15 -2.95 9.45
CA PHE A 333 -16.91 -4.07 10.37
C PHE A 333 -17.56 -5.36 9.87
N ARG A 334 -18.81 -5.29 9.39
CA ARG A 334 -19.51 -6.46 8.82
C ARG A 334 -18.83 -7.00 7.57
N GLU A 335 -18.27 -6.14 6.73
CA GLU A 335 -17.48 -6.56 5.55
C GLU A 335 -16.19 -7.29 5.97
N VAL A 336 -15.51 -6.81 7.00
CA VAL A 336 -14.32 -7.45 7.58
C VAL A 336 -14.66 -8.80 8.22
N GLU A 337 -15.75 -8.89 9.00
CA GLU A 337 -16.26 -10.16 9.56
C GLU A 337 -16.60 -11.16 8.44
N ASN A 338 -17.29 -10.71 7.38
CA ASN A 338 -17.60 -11.54 6.22
C ASN A 338 -16.34 -11.98 5.45
N ALA A 339 -15.28 -11.17 5.44
CA ALA A 339 -13.99 -11.53 4.85
C ALA A 339 -13.26 -12.57 5.70
N TYR A 340 -13.23 -12.36 7.02
CA TYR A 340 -12.66 -13.30 7.98
C TYR A 340 -13.35 -14.67 7.94
N GLU A 341 -14.69 -14.71 7.93
CA GLU A 341 -15.44 -15.98 7.85
C GLU A 341 -15.31 -16.67 6.49
N ARG A 342 -15.08 -15.93 5.39
CA ARG A 342 -14.69 -16.53 4.10
C ARG A 342 -13.29 -17.15 4.18
N GLU A 343 -12.32 -16.45 4.75
CA GLU A 343 -10.94 -16.96 4.82
C GLU A 343 -10.81 -18.15 5.77
N LYS A 344 -11.57 -18.15 6.87
CA LYS A 344 -11.71 -19.31 7.78
C LYS A 344 -12.28 -20.54 7.08
N ARG A 345 -13.26 -20.38 6.18
CA ARG A 345 -13.77 -21.48 5.32
C ARG A 345 -12.72 -21.92 4.31
N ASN A 346 -12.08 -21.00 3.59
CA ASN A 346 -10.99 -21.31 2.66
C ASN A 346 -9.86 -22.11 3.33
N ALA A 347 -9.45 -21.71 4.54
CA ALA A 347 -8.43 -22.38 5.32
C ALA A 347 -8.85 -23.81 5.73
N HIS A 348 -10.13 -24.02 6.06
CA HIS A 348 -10.68 -25.35 6.36
C HIS A 348 -10.69 -26.25 5.13
N ASP A 349 -11.21 -25.76 4.00
CA ASP A 349 -11.23 -26.49 2.72
C ASP A 349 -9.81 -26.86 2.25
N ASN A 350 -8.84 -25.96 2.46
CA ASN A 350 -7.43 -26.21 2.13
C ASN A 350 -6.79 -27.23 3.07
N LEU A 351 -7.13 -27.23 4.37
CA LEU A 351 -6.71 -28.26 5.33
C LEU A 351 -7.25 -29.64 4.95
N GLU A 352 -8.52 -29.71 4.51
CA GLU A 352 -9.14 -30.97 4.08
C GLU A 352 -8.49 -31.50 2.79
N LYS A 353 -8.27 -30.64 1.78
CA LYS A 353 -7.50 -30.99 0.56
C LYS A 353 -6.10 -31.48 0.89
N PHE A 354 -5.41 -30.83 1.83
CA PHE A 354 -4.10 -31.26 2.30
C PHE A 354 -4.15 -32.65 2.97
N SER A 355 -5.18 -32.92 3.80
CA SER A 355 -5.39 -34.24 4.40
C SER A 355 -5.63 -35.34 3.34
N ILE A 356 -6.34 -35.02 2.26
CA ILE A 356 -6.57 -35.93 1.14
C ILE A 356 -5.25 -36.23 0.42
N LEU A 357 -4.52 -35.20 -0.01
CA LEU A 357 -3.21 -35.34 -0.67
C LEU A 357 -2.19 -36.07 0.22
N GLN A 358 -2.20 -35.85 1.54
CA GLN A 358 -1.34 -36.56 2.49
C GLN A 358 -1.68 -38.06 2.53
N ARG A 359 -2.97 -38.43 2.51
CA ARG A 359 -3.41 -39.83 2.42
C ARG A 359 -3.03 -40.48 1.09
N GLU A 360 -3.21 -39.77 -0.02
CA GLU A 360 -2.83 -40.24 -1.36
C GLU A 360 -1.32 -40.47 -1.46
N HIS A 361 -0.51 -39.53 -0.96
CA HIS A 361 0.95 -39.68 -0.91
C HIS A 361 1.37 -40.87 -0.03
N LEU A 362 0.75 -41.05 1.14
CA LEU A 362 1.00 -42.22 2.00
C LEU A 362 0.62 -43.54 1.33
N ALA A 363 -0.50 -43.58 0.59
CA ALA A 363 -0.93 -44.75 -0.16
C ALA A 363 0.03 -45.08 -1.33
N ALA A 364 0.40 -44.08 -2.13
CA ALA A 364 1.35 -44.23 -3.23
C ALA A 364 2.73 -44.67 -2.73
N ASN A 365 3.22 -44.10 -1.62
CA ASN A 365 4.49 -44.51 -1.02
C ASN A 365 4.44 -45.95 -0.46
N LYS A 366 3.30 -46.37 0.09
CA LYS A 366 3.08 -47.76 0.52
C LYS A 366 3.12 -48.72 -0.68
N GLN A 367 2.43 -48.39 -1.77
CA GLN A 367 2.45 -49.18 -3.01
C GLN A 367 3.87 -49.27 -3.60
N LEU A 368 4.59 -48.15 -3.72
CA LEU A 368 5.97 -48.13 -4.20
C LEU A 368 6.90 -48.98 -3.32
N ASN A 369 6.69 -49.00 -2.00
CA ASN A 369 7.47 -49.84 -1.10
C ASN A 369 7.12 -51.34 -1.25
N GLU A 370 5.85 -51.68 -1.47
CA GLU A 370 5.41 -53.05 -1.79
C GLU A 370 6.02 -53.54 -3.11
N GLU A 371 6.00 -52.71 -4.16
CA GLU A 371 6.69 -52.98 -5.44
C GLU A 371 8.20 -53.13 -5.25
N LEU A 372 8.84 -52.30 -4.41
CA LEU A 372 10.27 -52.39 -4.11
C LEU A 372 10.65 -53.70 -3.42
N GLU A 373 9.86 -54.17 -2.46
CA GLU A 373 10.09 -55.47 -1.81
C GLU A 373 9.85 -56.64 -2.79
N GLU A 374 8.87 -56.54 -3.69
CA GLU A 374 8.70 -57.54 -4.75
C GLU A 374 9.89 -57.56 -5.71
N LYS A 375 10.40 -56.39 -6.15
CA LYS A 375 11.63 -56.32 -6.96
C LYS A 375 12.85 -56.85 -6.22
N LYS A 376 13.02 -56.57 -4.93
CA LYS A 376 14.10 -57.16 -4.11
C LYS A 376 14.00 -58.67 -4.05
N LYS A 377 12.79 -59.23 -3.91
CA LYS A 377 12.56 -60.67 -3.94
C LYS A 377 12.97 -61.26 -5.29
N VAL A 378 12.51 -60.68 -6.40
CA VAL A 378 12.90 -61.11 -7.76
C VAL A 378 14.43 -61.04 -7.97
N ILE A 379 15.09 -59.98 -7.48
CA ILE A 379 16.56 -59.86 -7.53
C ILE A 379 17.25 -60.97 -6.71
N LYS A 380 16.72 -61.32 -5.53
CA LYS A 380 17.23 -62.42 -4.70
C LYS A 380 17.06 -63.76 -5.41
N ASP A 381 15.87 -64.05 -5.93
CA ASP A 381 15.56 -65.28 -6.66
C ASP A 381 16.49 -65.41 -7.91
N LEU A 382 16.67 -64.33 -8.67
CA LEU A 382 17.63 -64.27 -9.79
C LEU A 382 19.09 -64.48 -9.34
N SER A 383 19.49 -63.92 -8.19
CA SER A 383 20.85 -64.09 -7.64
C SER A 383 21.11 -65.53 -7.20
N GLU A 384 20.11 -66.21 -6.62
CA GLU A 384 20.19 -67.64 -6.28
C GLU A 384 20.31 -68.51 -7.55
N THR A 385 19.47 -68.27 -8.58
CA THR A 385 19.60 -68.99 -9.86
C THR A 385 20.92 -68.73 -10.58
N LEU A 386 21.48 -67.52 -10.50
CA LEU A 386 22.81 -67.20 -11.04
C LEU A 386 23.90 -67.98 -10.29
N GLN A 387 23.82 -68.04 -8.97
CA GLN A 387 24.76 -68.78 -8.13
C GLN A 387 24.70 -70.29 -8.39
N ASP A 388 23.51 -70.85 -8.62
CA ASP A 388 23.35 -72.26 -8.96
C ASP A 388 23.84 -72.56 -10.38
N ASN A 389 23.57 -71.69 -11.36
CA ASN A 389 24.18 -71.79 -12.69
C ASN A 389 25.73 -71.71 -12.63
N GLU A 390 26.30 -70.87 -11.77
CA GLU A 390 27.75 -70.85 -11.53
C GLU A 390 28.28 -72.16 -10.93
N LYS A 391 27.55 -72.80 -10.02
CA LYS A 391 27.92 -74.12 -9.47
C LYS A 391 27.88 -75.17 -10.57
N SER A 392 26.78 -75.26 -11.33
CA SER A 392 26.64 -76.20 -12.44
C SER A 392 27.67 -75.95 -13.56
N TYR A 393 28.07 -74.70 -13.80
CA TYR A 393 29.16 -74.40 -14.72
C TYR A 393 30.52 -74.89 -14.19
N LYS A 394 30.81 -74.72 -12.90
CA LYS A 394 32.03 -75.26 -12.26
C LYS A 394 32.04 -76.79 -12.27
N GLU A 395 30.90 -77.43 -11.98
CA GLU A 395 30.70 -78.88 -12.08
C GLU A 395 30.95 -79.36 -13.52
N LEU A 396 30.30 -78.75 -14.52
CA LEU A 396 30.51 -79.05 -15.93
C LEU A 396 31.97 -78.85 -16.37
N GLN A 397 32.64 -77.80 -15.85
CA GLN A 397 34.06 -77.58 -16.10
C GLN A 397 34.93 -78.71 -15.52
N THR A 398 34.61 -79.22 -14.33
CA THR A 398 35.31 -80.38 -13.74
C THR A 398 35.01 -81.70 -14.47
N GLU A 399 33.76 -81.94 -14.88
CA GLU A 399 33.32 -83.04 -15.74
C GLU A 399 34.06 -83.03 -17.08
N LEU A 400 34.19 -81.87 -17.72
CA LEU A 400 34.91 -81.68 -18.97
C LEU A 400 36.41 -81.91 -18.80
N LEU A 401 36.99 -81.51 -17.66
CA LEU A 401 38.40 -81.77 -17.32
C LEU A 401 38.65 -83.27 -17.05
N LEU A 402 37.74 -83.94 -16.35
CA LEU A 402 37.70 -85.40 -16.18
C LEU A 402 37.57 -86.13 -17.52
N THR A 403 36.70 -85.63 -18.40
CA THR A 403 36.47 -86.18 -19.75
C THR A 403 37.69 -85.98 -20.64
N ARG A 404 38.37 -84.82 -20.57
CA ARG A 404 39.67 -84.60 -21.21
C ARG A 404 40.75 -85.56 -20.68
N LYS A 405 40.79 -85.84 -19.37
CA LYS A 405 41.70 -86.85 -18.80
C LYS A 405 41.38 -88.26 -19.30
N ARG A 406 40.09 -88.63 -19.37
CA ARG A 406 39.65 -89.91 -19.96
C ARG A 406 39.96 -89.99 -21.46
N GLN A 407 39.80 -88.89 -22.20
CA GLN A 407 40.14 -88.80 -23.62
C GLN A 407 41.65 -88.89 -23.84
N ALA A 408 42.48 -88.26 -22.99
CA ALA A 408 43.93 -88.39 -23.03
C ALA A 408 44.38 -89.83 -22.72
N PHE A 409 43.79 -90.46 -21.69
CA PHE A 409 44.05 -91.87 -21.36
C PHE A 409 43.61 -92.83 -22.48
N LEU A 410 42.44 -92.59 -23.09
CA LEU A 410 41.99 -93.37 -24.25
C LEU A 410 42.86 -93.11 -25.48
N ALA A 411 43.31 -91.87 -25.72
CA ALA A 411 44.23 -91.55 -26.79
C ALA A 411 45.58 -92.26 -26.59
N GLU A 412 46.15 -92.24 -25.39
CA GLU A 412 47.37 -92.95 -25.02
C GLU A 412 47.20 -94.48 -25.12
N THR A 413 46.05 -95.02 -24.71
CA THR A 413 45.73 -96.44 -24.86
C THR A 413 45.55 -96.82 -26.33
N CYS A 414 44.89 -95.98 -27.14
CA CYS A 414 44.75 -96.14 -28.58
C CYS A 414 46.09 -95.97 -29.29
N GLU A 415 46.98 -95.08 -28.86
CA GLU A 415 48.31 -94.89 -29.44
C GLU A 415 49.23 -96.06 -29.11
N ASN A 416 49.15 -96.61 -27.90
CA ASN A 416 49.83 -97.85 -27.53
C ASN A 416 49.25 -99.07 -28.28
N ASN A 417 47.94 -99.13 -28.50
CA ASN A 417 47.30 -100.16 -29.32
C ASN A 417 47.62 -100.00 -30.81
N VAL A 418 47.74 -98.76 -31.32
CA VAL A 418 48.15 -98.47 -32.70
C VAL A 418 49.63 -98.81 -32.89
N ARG A 419 50.53 -98.47 -31.97
CA ARG A 419 51.93 -98.93 -32.00
C ARG A 419 52.06 -100.46 -31.90
N ALA A 420 51.15 -101.14 -31.18
CA ALA A 420 51.07 -102.60 -31.14
C ALA A 420 50.51 -103.21 -32.44
N LEU A 421 49.54 -102.56 -33.09
CA LEU A 421 48.96 -102.97 -34.37
C LEU A 421 49.92 -102.69 -35.54
N GLU A 422 50.63 -101.56 -35.54
CA GLU A 422 51.71 -101.23 -36.48
C GLU A 422 52.88 -102.23 -36.40
N SER A 423 53.07 -102.88 -35.25
CA SER A 423 54.05 -103.97 -35.08
C SER A 423 53.53 -105.35 -35.51
N LEU A 424 52.24 -105.49 -35.84
CA LEU A 424 51.59 -106.74 -36.26
C LEU A 424 51.08 -106.70 -37.71
N LEU A 425 50.97 -105.51 -38.32
CA LEU A 425 50.40 -105.30 -39.65
C LEU A 425 51.44 -105.32 -40.80
N ASP A 426 52.58 -106.00 -40.61
CA ASP A 426 53.56 -106.25 -41.67
C ASP A 426 53.55 -107.71 -42.15
N SER A 427 52.41 -108.40 -42.01
CA SER A 427 52.16 -109.67 -42.70
C SER A 427 50.67 -109.95 -42.99
N PHE A 428 50.41 -110.30 -44.25
CA PHE A 428 49.19 -110.87 -44.83
C PHE A 428 47.97 -110.02 -45.23
N THR A 429 47.35 -110.51 -46.30
CA THR A 429 46.47 -109.84 -47.27
C THR A 429 45.10 -110.52 -47.37
N MET A 430 44.05 -109.71 -47.60
CA MET A 430 42.77 -110.02 -48.29
C MET A 430 41.78 -111.05 -47.68
N SER A 431 40.48 -110.70 -47.63
CA SER A 431 39.39 -111.36 -48.41
C SER A 431 37.94 -111.03 -47.96
N SER A 432 37.02 -110.83 -48.93
CA SER A 432 35.55 -111.12 -48.98
C SER A 432 34.63 -110.81 -47.75
N GLN A 433 33.66 -109.88 -47.78
CA GLN A 433 32.39 -109.78 -48.56
C GLN A 433 31.21 -110.68 -48.08
N TRP A 434 29.96 -110.19 -48.25
CA TRP A 434 28.62 -110.81 -48.03
C TRP A 434 28.04 -110.70 -46.59
N THR A 435 26.72 -110.67 -46.32
CA THR A 435 25.53 -111.18 -47.06
C THR A 435 24.25 -110.35 -46.78
N ALA A 436 23.22 -110.50 -47.63
CA ALA A 436 21.82 -110.13 -47.34
C ALA A 436 20.87 -111.31 -47.69
N GLY A 437 19.77 -111.50 -46.95
CA GLY A 437 18.71 -112.50 -47.21
C GLY A 437 17.33 -111.82 -47.22
N ILE A 438 16.52 -111.89 -48.28
CA ILE A 438 15.76 -113.03 -48.85
C ILE A 438 14.50 -113.37 -48.04
N HIS A 439 13.33 -113.14 -48.64
CA HIS A 439 12.21 -114.08 -48.67
C HIS A 439 11.48 -113.95 -50.02
N LYS A 440 11.02 -115.08 -50.56
CA LYS A 440 10.13 -115.18 -51.74
C LYS A 440 9.20 -116.37 -51.52
N ASP A 441 7.99 -116.26 -52.05
CA ASP A 441 7.11 -117.41 -52.32
C ASP A 441 6.37 -117.18 -53.65
N LYS A 442 5.85 -118.25 -54.27
CA LYS A 442 5.22 -118.23 -55.61
C LYS A 442 4.19 -119.36 -55.75
N ASP A 443 3.03 -119.06 -56.35
CA ASP A 443 2.67 -119.57 -57.70
C ASP A 443 1.40 -118.90 -58.28
N LYS A 444 1.02 -119.27 -59.52
CA LYS A 444 0.18 -118.54 -60.54
C LYS A 444 -1.25 -119.14 -60.72
N PRO A 445 -2.16 -118.66 -61.64
CA PRO A 445 -2.36 -117.38 -62.39
C PRO A 445 -3.85 -116.89 -62.31
N PRO A 446 -4.40 -116.04 -63.22
CA PRO A 446 -4.02 -114.70 -63.70
C PRO A 446 -5.06 -113.58 -63.34
N SER A 447 -4.77 -112.31 -63.67
CA SER A 447 -5.76 -111.22 -63.87
C SER A 447 -6.62 -110.73 -62.67
N PHE A 448 -6.07 -109.82 -61.85
CA PHE A 448 -6.83 -108.73 -61.18
C PHE A 448 -5.90 -107.64 -60.58
N THR A 449 -4.68 -108.03 -60.18
CA THR A 449 -3.78 -107.23 -59.33
C THR A 449 -3.34 -105.89 -59.91
N LEU A 450 -3.15 -105.76 -61.22
CA LEU A 450 -2.70 -104.51 -61.84
C LEU A 450 -3.76 -103.39 -61.73
N VAL A 451 -5.05 -103.75 -61.76
CA VAL A 451 -6.16 -102.79 -61.58
C VAL A 451 -6.26 -102.38 -60.12
N LEU A 452 -6.12 -103.30 -59.18
CA LEU A 452 -6.09 -102.97 -57.74
C LEU A 452 -4.90 -102.09 -57.36
N GLU A 453 -3.71 -102.34 -57.91
CA GLU A 453 -2.54 -101.52 -57.63
C GLU A 453 -2.66 -100.12 -58.25
N THR A 454 -3.20 -100.03 -59.47
CA THR A 454 -3.50 -98.72 -60.10
C THR A 454 -4.53 -97.95 -59.29
N LEU A 455 -5.62 -98.61 -58.87
CA LEU A 455 -6.66 -98.01 -58.01
C LEU A 455 -6.08 -97.57 -56.67
N ARG A 456 -5.20 -98.37 -56.06
CA ARG A 456 -4.53 -98.05 -54.78
C ARG A 456 -3.65 -96.81 -54.92
N CYS A 457 -2.80 -96.75 -55.96
CA CYS A 457 -2.00 -95.55 -56.25
C CYS A 457 -2.88 -94.32 -56.46
N THR A 458 -3.95 -94.40 -57.28
CA THR A 458 -4.87 -93.25 -57.43
C THR A 458 -5.60 -92.89 -56.14
N LEU A 459 -5.96 -93.86 -55.30
CA LEU A 459 -6.64 -93.59 -54.02
C LEU A 459 -5.69 -92.89 -53.05
N THR A 460 -4.42 -93.30 -52.99
CA THR A 460 -3.39 -92.64 -52.19
C THR A 460 -3.08 -91.24 -52.74
N ASP A 461 -3.03 -91.05 -54.07
CA ASP A 461 -2.90 -89.71 -54.67
C ASP A 461 -4.10 -88.81 -54.35
N TYR A 462 -5.33 -89.35 -54.32
CA TYR A 462 -6.52 -88.61 -53.91
C TYR A 462 -6.53 -88.30 -52.41
N GLN A 463 -6.09 -89.23 -51.56
CA GLN A 463 -5.93 -89.00 -50.12
C GLN A 463 -4.87 -87.94 -49.82
N ASN A 464 -3.70 -88.02 -50.46
CA ASN A 464 -2.63 -87.02 -50.33
C ASN A 464 -3.11 -85.63 -50.80
N LYS A 465 -3.82 -85.54 -51.93
CA LYS A 465 -4.42 -84.27 -52.41
C LYS A 465 -5.52 -83.75 -51.48
N GLN A 466 -6.29 -84.63 -50.85
CA GLN A 466 -7.31 -84.26 -49.86
C GLN A 466 -6.65 -83.75 -48.57
N GLU A 467 -5.54 -84.37 -48.14
CA GLU A 467 -4.76 -83.96 -46.98
C GLU A 467 -4.02 -82.63 -47.25
N GLU A 468 -3.38 -82.47 -48.40
CA GLU A 468 -2.82 -81.18 -48.86
C GLU A 468 -3.88 -80.07 -48.90
N ALA A 469 -5.05 -80.33 -49.49
CA ALA A 469 -6.15 -79.38 -49.51
C ALA A 469 -6.72 -79.06 -48.11
N SER A 470 -6.72 -80.03 -47.19
CA SER A 470 -7.14 -79.83 -45.80
C SER A 470 -6.12 -79.00 -45.03
N ASN A 471 -4.83 -79.27 -45.22
CA ASN A 471 -3.73 -78.51 -44.62
C ASN A 471 -3.67 -77.06 -45.15
N GLU A 472 -3.94 -76.83 -46.44
CA GLU A 472 -4.07 -75.46 -46.98
C GLU A 472 -5.34 -74.76 -46.48
N LEU A 473 -6.45 -75.49 -46.31
CA LEU A 473 -7.66 -74.93 -45.69
C LEU A 473 -7.40 -74.53 -44.23
N GLU A 474 -6.69 -75.36 -43.45
CA GLU A 474 -6.33 -75.06 -42.05
C GLU A 474 -5.37 -73.86 -41.94
N LYS A 475 -4.39 -73.74 -42.84
CA LYS A 475 -3.56 -72.53 -42.95
C LYS A 475 -4.40 -71.30 -43.27
N MET A 476 -5.34 -71.40 -44.20
CA MET A 476 -6.23 -70.30 -44.57
C MET A 476 -7.18 -69.90 -43.43
N THR A 477 -7.71 -70.85 -42.65
CA THR A 477 -8.51 -70.52 -41.46
C THR A 477 -7.66 -69.88 -40.37
N ALA A 478 -6.45 -70.37 -40.10
CA ALA A 478 -5.52 -69.76 -39.14
C ALA A 478 -5.09 -68.34 -39.55
N LEU A 479 -4.84 -68.09 -40.84
CA LEU A 479 -4.58 -66.75 -41.38
C LEU A 479 -5.81 -65.84 -41.27
N SER A 480 -7.00 -66.35 -41.56
CA SER A 480 -8.26 -65.61 -41.41
C SER A 480 -8.55 -65.25 -39.94
N GLU A 481 -8.28 -66.16 -39.00
CA GLU A 481 -8.43 -65.90 -37.57
C GLU A 481 -7.42 -64.87 -37.06
N LYS A 482 -6.17 -64.95 -37.54
CA LYS A 482 -5.13 -63.95 -37.24
C LYS A 482 -5.52 -62.56 -37.76
N MET A 483 -5.96 -62.44 -39.02
CA MET A 483 -6.46 -61.17 -39.57
C MET A 483 -7.70 -60.66 -38.82
N GLY A 484 -8.57 -61.57 -38.34
CA GLY A 484 -9.69 -61.21 -37.46
C GLY A 484 -9.24 -60.55 -36.16
N LYS A 485 -8.26 -61.16 -35.47
CA LYS A 485 -7.68 -60.61 -34.22
C LYS A 485 -6.95 -59.28 -34.44
N GLU A 486 -6.23 -59.14 -35.55
CA GLU A 486 -5.57 -57.88 -35.94
C GLU A 486 -6.60 -56.77 -36.26
N LEU A 487 -7.71 -57.12 -36.93
CA LEU A 487 -8.82 -56.20 -37.19
C LEU A 487 -9.55 -55.78 -35.90
N GLU A 488 -9.80 -56.71 -34.97
CA GLU A 488 -10.39 -56.40 -33.66
C GLU A 488 -9.49 -55.50 -32.81
N ALA A 489 -8.18 -55.78 -32.78
CA ALA A 489 -7.19 -54.93 -32.11
C ALA A 489 -7.16 -53.52 -32.72
N SER A 490 -7.19 -53.42 -34.05
CA SER A 490 -7.26 -52.14 -34.78
C SER A 490 -8.56 -51.38 -34.47
N GLN A 491 -9.71 -52.06 -34.43
CA GLN A 491 -10.99 -51.45 -34.03
C GLN A 491 -10.97 -50.96 -32.58
N TYR A 492 -10.37 -51.71 -31.65
CA TYR A 492 -10.24 -51.29 -30.26
C TYR A 492 -9.36 -50.04 -30.13
N GLN A 493 -8.22 -50.01 -30.82
CA GLN A 493 -7.34 -48.85 -30.88
C GLN A 493 -8.02 -47.62 -31.52
N LEU A 494 -8.84 -47.81 -32.56
CA LEU A 494 -9.58 -46.73 -33.19
C LEU A 494 -10.67 -46.16 -32.26
N ARG A 495 -11.33 -47.01 -31.46
CA ARG A 495 -12.30 -46.58 -30.44
C ARG A 495 -11.62 -45.83 -29.30
N SER A 496 -10.48 -46.30 -28.79
CA SER A 496 -9.77 -45.60 -27.71
C SER A 496 -9.22 -44.24 -28.17
N GLN A 497 -8.68 -44.15 -29.40
CA GLN A 497 -8.27 -42.88 -30.00
C GLN A 497 -9.45 -41.92 -30.20
N SER A 498 -10.60 -42.41 -30.66
CA SER A 498 -11.82 -41.59 -30.78
C SER A 498 -12.29 -41.05 -29.43
N GLN A 499 -12.22 -41.87 -28.37
CA GLN A 499 -12.57 -41.45 -27.01
C GLN A 499 -11.57 -40.43 -26.44
N GLU A 500 -10.26 -40.61 -26.68
CA GLU A 500 -9.24 -39.65 -26.28
C GLU A 500 -9.37 -38.30 -27.01
N LEU A 501 -9.69 -38.33 -28.31
CA LEU A 501 -10.00 -37.14 -29.11
C LEU A 501 -11.24 -36.41 -28.58
N GLN A 502 -12.30 -37.14 -28.20
CA GLN A 502 -13.50 -36.56 -27.59
C GLN A 502 -13.16 -35.88 -26.25
N VAL A 503 -12.42 -36.53 -25.36
CA VAL A 503 -12.00 -35.94 -24.08
C VAL A 503 -11.13 -34.69 -24.28
N LYS A 504 -10.22 -34.70 -25.27
CA LYS A 504 -9.42 -33.52 -25.63
C LYS A 504 -10.27 -32.40 -26.22
N HIS A 505 -11.29 -32.72 -27.01
CA HIS A 505 -12.22 -31.75 -27.57
C HIS A 505 -13.08 -31.07 -26.47
N ASP A 506 -13.59 -31.85 -25.52
CA ASP A 506 -14.40 -31.34 -24.41
C ASP A 506 -13.55 -30.49 -23.45
N SER A 507 -12.32 -30.92 -23.15
CA SER A 507 -11.33 -30.09 -22.43
C SER A 507 -11.00 -28.78 -23.16
N LEU A 508 -10.90 -28.78 -24.49
CA LEU A 508 -10.68 -27.57 -25.29
C LEU A 508 -11.88 -26.61 -25.20
N ILE A 509 -13.11 -27.13 -25.21
CA ILE A 509 -14.33 -26.33 -24.99
C ILE A 509 -14.28 -25.64 -23.63
N ASP A 510 -13.94 -26.36 -22.56
CA ASP A 510 -13.90 -25.80 -21.21
C ASP A 510 -12.77 -24.78 -21.02
N ASN A 511 -11.58 -25.05 -21.55
CA ASN A 511 -10.48 -24.09 -21.62
C ASN A 511 -10.89 -22.81 -22.39
N LYS A 512 -11.70 -22.93 -23.45
CA LYS A 512 -12.24 -21.78 -24.19
C LYS A 512 -13.27 -20.98 -23.38
N LYS A 513 -14.11 -21.63 -22.57
CA LYS A 513 -15.02 -20.93 -21.63
C LYS A 513 -14.23 -20.18 -20.57
N GLU A 514 -13.18 -20.78 -20.02
CA GLU A 514 -12.32 -20.14 -19.03
C GLU A 514 -11.56 -18.94 -19.63
N LEU A 515 -11.00 -19.09 -20.83
CA LEU A 515 -10.37 -17.99 -21.56
C LEU A 515 -11.32 -16.80 -21.76
N ASN A 516 -12.56 -17.05 -22.17
CA ASN A 516 -13.58 -16.00 -22.31
C ASN A 516 -13.88 -15.30 -20.97
N ASN A 517 -13.99 -16.06 -19.87
CA ASN A 517 -14.21 -15.54 -18.51
C ASN A 517 -13.02 -14.69 -18.01
N LEU A 518 -11.79 -15.09 -18.35
CA LEU A 518 -10.60 -14.28 -18.08
C LEU A 518 -10.61 -13.00 -18.93
N GLN A 519 -11.00 -13.08 -20.20
CA GLN A 519 -11.10 -11.92 -21.09
C GLN A 519 -12.14 -10.89 -20.62
N THR A 520 -13.32 -11.33 -20.14
CA THR A 520 -14.31 -10.42 -19.54
C THR A 520 -13.77 -9.78 -18.25
N LYS A 521 -13.14 -10.55 -17.37
CA LYS A 521 -12.50 -10.01 -16.15
C LYS A 521 -11.37 -9.01 -16.45
N CYS A 522 -10.66 -9.17 -17.56
CA CYS A 522 -9.68 -8.18 -18.02
C CYS A 522 -10.36 -6.89 -18.47
N ALA A 523 -11.41 -6.97 -19.29
CA ALA A 523 -12.19 -5.80 -19.71
C ALA A 523 -12.81 -5.04 -18.52
N ASP A 524 -13.35 -5.76 -17.53
CA ASP A 524 -13.87 -5.17 -16.29
C ASP A 524 -12.78 -4.39 -15.55
N ARG A 525 -11.57 -4.98 -15.40
CA ARG A 525 -10.41 -4.33 -14.76
C ARG A 525 -9.90 -3.13 -15.57
N GLU A 526 -9.91 -3.20 -16.89
CA GLU A 526 -9.54 -2.08 -17.76
C GLU A 526 -10.54 -0.91 -17.59
N SER A 527 -11.84 -1.20 -17.48
CA SER A 527 -12.86 -0.19 -17.20
C SER A 527 -12.65 0.48 -15.84
N LEU A 528 -12.34 -0.31 -14.79
CA LEU A 528 -12.03 0.20 -13.45
C LEU A 528 -10.77 1.08 -13.46
N ILE A 529 -9.72 0.66 -14.19
CA ILE A 529 -8.49 1.46 -14.36
C ILE A 529 -8.79 2.78 -15.08
N ALA A 530 -9.70 2.80 -16.06
CA ALA A 530 -10.11 4.04 -16.73
C ALA A 530 -10.85 4.99 -15.77
N THR A 531 -11.77 4.47 -14.95
CA THR A 531 -12.48 5.25 -13.91
C THR A 531 -11.50 5.81 -12.88
N LEU A 532 -10.61 4.99 -12.32
CA LEU A 532 -9.61 5.42 -11.34
C LEU A 532 -8.64 6.48 -11.91
N LYS A 533 -8.29 6.40 -13.21
CA LYS A 533 -7.50 7.45 -13.87
C LYS A 533 -8.25 8.78 -13.97
N MET A 534 -9.56 8.73 -14.24
CA MET A 534 -10.41 9.93 -14.29
C MET A 534 -10.59 10.54 -12.90
N GLU A 535 -10.79 9.73 -11.86
CA GLU A 535 -10.85 10.17 -10.47
C GLU A 535 -9.53 10.82 -10.03
N LEU A 536 -8.38 10.20 -10.35
CA LEU A 536 -7.06 10.77 -10.07
C LEU A 536 -6.87 12.13 -10.75
N GLN A 537 -7.29 12.28 -12.02
CA GLN A 537 -7.22 13.57 -12.72
C GLN A 537 -8.14 14.62 -12.07
N ASN A 538 -9.32 14.23 -11.61
CA ASN A 538 -10.23 15.13 -10.89
C ASN A 538 -9.63 15.61 -9.57
N VAL A 539 -9.01 14.71 -8.79
CA VAL A 539 -8.31 15.06 -7.53
C VAL A 539 -7.13 16.00 -7.79
N LEU A 540 -6.32 15.75 -8.83
CA LEU A 540 -5.23 16.65 -9.23
C LEU A 540 -5.76 18.06 -9.58
N ASN A 541 -6.84 18.15 -10.37
CA ASN A 541 -7.47 19.42 -10.73
C ASN A 541 -8.05 20.16 -9.49
N CYS A 542 -8.57 19.44 -8.49
CA CYS A 542 -9.02 20.04 -7.23
C CYS A 542 -7.84 20.58 -6.41
N LEU A 543 -6.76 19.82 -6.29
CA LEU A 543 -5.55 20.21 -5.57
C LEU A 543 -4.83 21.41 -6.23
N GLU A 544 -4.92 21.56 -7.56
CA GLU A 544 -4.45 22.77 -8.25
C GLU A 544 -5.31 24.01 -7.92
N LYS A 545 -6.64 23.85 -7.82
CA LYS A 545 -7.54 24.94 -7.38
C LYS A 545 -7.28 25.34 -5.93
N GLU A 546 -7.14 24.39 -5.02
CA GLU A 546 -6.81 24.67 -3.62
C GLU A 546 -5.47 25.39 -3.48
N LYS A 547 -4.46 25.01 -4.27
CA LYS A 547 -3.18 25.75 -4.33
C LYS A 547 -3.36 27.20 -4.79
N ALA A 548 -4.24 27.47 -5.75
CA ALA A 548 -4.56 28.82 -6.18
C ALA A 548 -5.24 29.62 -5.05
N CYS A 549 -6.28 29.07 -4.41
CA CYS A 549 -6.95 29.71 -3.27
C CYS A 549 -5.99 29.99 -2.11
N CYS A 550 -5.10 29.05 -1.78
CA CYS A 550 -4.08 29.25 -0.75
C CYS A 550 -3.08 30.36 -1.10
N ALA A 551 -2.77 30.57 -2.39
CA ALA A 551 -1.96 31.70 -2.83
C ALA A 551 -2.73 33.04 -2.72
N GLU A 552 -4.03 33.05 -3.05
CA GLU A 552 -4.91 34.21 -2.90
C GLU A 552 -5.03 34.62 -1.42
N TYR A 553 -5.35 33.70 -0.51
CA TYR A 553 -5.39 33.98 0.93
C TYR A 553 -4.04 34.43 1.50
N LYS A 554 -2.93 33.88 1.01
CA LYS A 554 -1.59 34.34 1.41
C LYS A 554 -1.34 35.79 0.99
N ASN A 555 -1.76 36.18 -0.21
CA ASN A 555 -1.68 37.56 -0.68
C ASN A 555 -2.59 38.48 0.15
N GLU A 556 -3.82 38.06 0.45
CA GLU A 556 -4.75 38.82 1.29
C GLU A 556 -4.19 39.06 2.70
N ILE A 557 -3.68 38.02 3.36
CA ILE A 557 -2.98 38.13 4.65
C ILE A 557 -1.80 39.10 4.56
N GLN A 558 -1.00 39.04 3.49
CA GLN A 558 0.11 39.97 3.29
C GLN A 558 -0.38 41.43 3.13
N THR A 559 -1.48 41.67 2.42
CA THR A 559 -2.05 43.04 2.32
C THR A 559 -2.62 43.53 3.65
N LEU A 560 -3.23 42.64 4.45
CA LEU A 560 -3.73 42.97 5.79
C LEU A 560 -2.59 43.28 6.77
N MET A 561 -1.48 42.53 6.71
CA MET A 561 -0.28 42.82 7.49
C MET A 561 0.31 44.19 7.14
N GLN A 562 0.45 44.51 5.84
CA GLN A 562 0.92 45.82 5.38
C GLN A 562 0.00 46.97 5.84
N ALA A 563 -1.33 46.79 5.73
CA ALA A 563 -2.30 47.77 6.20
C ALA A 563 -2.26 47.96 7.73
N TYR A 564 -1.99 46.89 8.50
CA TYR A 564 -1.80 46.97 9.94
C TYR A 564 -0.51 47.72 10.30
N GLU A 565 0.62 47.38 9.66
CA GLU A 565 1.91 48.06 9.86
C GLU A 565 1.78 49.56 9.57
N GLN A 566 1.21 49.93 8.42
CA GLN A 566 0.95 51.33 8.06
C GLN A 566 0.07 52.04 9.10
N ASN A 567 -1.01 51.40 9.58
CA ASN A 567 -1.89 51.96 10.62
C ASN A 567 -1.14 52.17 11.95
N THR A 568 -0.22 51.26 12.33
CA THR A 568 0.63 51.46 13.51
C THR A 568 1.63 52.60 13.33
N GLU A 569 2.18 52.80 12.13
CA GLU A 569 3.08 53.92 11.81
C GLU A 569 2.33 55.28 11.77
N GLU A 570 1.15 55.34 11.15
CA GLU A 570 0.28 56.53 11.15
C GLU A 570 -0.13 56.94 12.58
N LYS A 571 -0.45 55.97 13.43
CA LYS A 571 -0.74 56.23 14.85
C LYS A 571 0.50 56.69 15.61
N LEU A 572 1.65 56.05 15.41
CA LEU A 572 2.90 56.42 16.09
C LEU A 572 3.38 57.83 15.68
N THR A 573 3.28 58.16 14.40
CA THR A 573 3.59 59.50 13.87
C THR A 573 2.60 60.54 14.39
N PHE A 574 1.31 60.21 14.56
CA PHE A 574 0.34 61.09 15.23
C PHE A 574 0.73 61.35 16.70
N LEU A 575 1.03 60.31 17.50
CA LEU A 575 1.44 60.50 18.90
C LEU A 575 2.74 61.28 19.03
N HIS A 576 3.74 61.00 18.18
CA HIS A 576 4.98 61.76 18.16
C HIS A 576 4.70 63.23 17.80
N THR A 577 3.83 63.49 16.81
CA THR A 577 3.40 64.86 16.46
C THR A 577 2.72 65.57 17.62
N LEU A 578 1.83 64.89 18.35
CA LEU A 578 1.14 65.43 19.53
C LEU A 578 2.12 65.74 20.67
N TYR A 579 3.05 64.82 20.94
CA TYR A 579 4.13 65.03 21.90
C TYR A 579 4.98 66.26 21.53
N GLN A 580 5.44 66.39 20.28
CA GLN A 580 6.20 67.56 19.84
C GLN A 580 5.42 68.88 19.98
N HIS A 581 4.10 68.89 19.72
CA HIS A 581 3.27 70.08 19.98
C HIS A 581 3.17 70.43 21.47
N LEU A 582 3.06 69.44 22.36
CA LEU A 582 3.04 69.66 23.81
C LEU A 582 4.41 70.14 24.35
N VAL A 583 5.52 69.62 23.80
CA VAL A 583 6.88 70.15 24.04
C VAL A 583 6.95 71.61 23.61
N ALA A 584 6.56 71.92 22.37
CA ALA A 584 6.68 73.25 21.77
C ALA A 584 5.76 74.29 22.42
N GLY A 585 4.58 73.89 22.90
CA GLY A 585 3.66 74.73 23.65
C GLY A 585 4.07 74.97 25.11
N CYS A 586 5.20 74.42 25.56
CA CYS A 586 5.65 74.46 26.96
C CYS A 586 4.62 73.90 27.96
N VAL A 587 3.79 72.94 27.53
CA VAL A 587 2.72 72.35 28.33
C VAL A 587 3.20 71.12 29.13
N LEU A 588 4.38 70.58 28.80
CA LEU A 588 4.97 69.45 29.53
C LEU A 588 5.56 69.87 30.87
N ILE A 589 5.16 69.16 31.93
CA ILE A 589 5.57 69.44 33.31
C ILE A 589 6.85 68.66 33.69
N LYS A 590 7.11 67.53 33.01
CA LYS A 590 8.41 66.85 32.99
C LYS A 590 8.83 66.59 31.55
N LYS A 591 10.01 67.07 31.18
CA LYS A 591 10.72 66.61 29.99
C LYS A 591 11.41 65.30 30.32
N SER A 592 11.10 64.21 29.61
CA SER A 592 11.88 62.98 29.73
C SER A 592 13.29 63.19 29.17
N GLU A 593 14.31 62.69 29.87
CA GLU A 593 15.72 62.82 29.47
C GLU A 593 16.12 61.83 28.35
N GLY A 594 15.14 61.11 27.79
CA GLY A 594 15.32 60.15 26.69
C GLY A 594 15.69 60.82 25.37
N ILE A 595 16.55 60.15 24.60
CA ILE A 595 17.03 60.61 23.30
C ILE A 595 15.84 60.72 22.32
N LEU A 596 15.69 61.89 21.70
CA LEU A 596 14.47 62.34 21.00
C LEU A 596 13.99 61.47 19.81
N ASP A 597 14.83 60.57 19.29
CA ASP A 597 14.70 59.99 17.96
C ASP A 597 13.87 58.69 17.87
N LYS A 598 13.68 57.94 18.97
CA LYS A 598 12.98 56.64 18.94
C LYS A 598 12.22 56.35 20.23
N PHE A 599 10.95 56.75 20.27
CA PHE A 599 9.99 56.28 21.27
C PHE A 599 9.18 55.11 20.71
N SER A 600 8.90 54.08 21.51
CA SER A 600 7.88 53.07 21.19
C SER A 600 6.46 53.61 21.38
N TRP A 601 5.46 52.93 20.80
CA TRP A 601 4.04 53.25 20.98
C TRP A 601 3.64 53.32 22.45
N SER A 602 4.07 52.34 23.25
CA SER A 602 3.84 52.28 24.70
C SER A 602 4.49 53.46 25.43
N GLU A 603 5.73 53.83 25.10
CA GLU A 603 6.43 54.94 25.75
C GLU A 603 5.80 56.30 25.45
N LEU A 604 5.37 56.54 24.20
CA LEU A 604 4.65 57.77 23.86
C LEU A 604 3.29 57.83 24.57
N CYS A 605 2.57 56.71 24.66
CA CYS A 605 1.29 56.66 25.39
C CYS A 605 1.47 56.97 26.88
N THR A 606 2.44 56.35 27.57
CA THR A 606 2.65 56.59 29.01
C THR A 606 3.09 58.03 29.28
N VAL A 607 4.05 58.56 28.51
CA VAL A 607 4.53 59.94 28.67
C VAL A 607 3.40 60.96 28.40
N LEU A 608 2.55 60.73 27.40
CA LEU A 608 1.40 61.61 27.13
C LEU A 608 0.34 61.51 28.24
N GLN A 609 0.03 60.31 28.70
CA GLN A 609 -0.94 60.06 29.78
C GLN A 609 -0.51 60.75 31.09
N GLU A 610 0.74 60.54 31.54
CA GLU A 610 1.27 61.16 32.77
C GLU A 610 1.23 62.69 32.72
N ASN A 611 1.50 63.30 31.56
CA ASN A 611 1.42 64.75 31.41
C ASN A 611 -0.04 65.24 31.42
N VAL A 612 -0.97 64.54 30.77
CA VAL A 612 -2.41 64.87 30.82
C VAL A 612 -2.96 64.78 32.24
N ASP A 613 -2.65 63.71 32.97
CA ASP A 613 -3.11 63.52 34.35
C ASP A 613 -2.56 64.60 35.29
N THR A 614 -1.31 65.02 35.10
CA THR A 614 -0.70 66.13 35.87
C THR A 614 -1.37 67.47 35.55
N LEU A 615 -1.68 67.75 34.28
CA LEU A 615 -2.39 68.97 33.87
C LEU A 615 -3.82 69.03 34.42
N ILE A 616 -4.52 67.89 34.47
CA ILE A 616 -5.85 67.77 35.09
C ILE A 616 -5.77 68.07 36.59
N LEU A 617 -4.75 67.54 37.28
CA LEU A 617 -4.54 67.79 38.71
C LEU A 617 -4.28 69.28 39.01
N ASP A 618 -3.39 69.92 38.24
CA ASP A 618 -3.09 71.35 38.40
C ASP A 618 -4.30 72.24 38.04
N LEU A 619 -5.08 71.88 37.02
CA LEU A 619 -6.33 72.57 36.67
C LEU A 619 -7.36 72.50 37.80
N ASN A 620 -7.59 71.31 38.38
CA ASN A 620 -8.50 71.12 39.50
C ASN A 620 -8.07 71.97 40.72
N LYS A 621 -6.77 71.95 41.05
CA LYS A 621 -6.19 72.75 42.14
C LYS A 621 -6.25 74.26 41.88
N ALA A 622 -6.19 74.69 40.61
CA ALA A 622 -6.42 76.08 40.25
C ALA A 622 -7.91 76.45 40.42
N ASN A 623 -8.83 75.57 40.03
CA ASN A 623 -10.27 75.76 40.16
C ASN A 623 -10.69 75.87 41.64
N GLU A 624 -10.16 75.01 42.53
CA GLU A 624 -10.35 75.12 43.98
C GLU A 624 -9.93 76.49 44.54
N LYS A 625 -8.77 77.01 44.11
CA LYS A 625 -8.31 78.35 44.51
C LYS A 625 -9.22 79.45 44.00
N VAL A 626 -9.73 79.34 42.77
CA VAL A 626 -10.71 80.29 42.20
C VAL A 626 -11.99 80.25 43.03
N SER A 627 -12.57 79.08 43.29
CA SER A 627 -13.77 78.93 44.12
C SER A 627 -13.59 79.51 45.53
N HIS A 628 -12.43 79.32 46.15
CA HIS A 628 -12.11 79.93 47.44
C HIS A 628 -12.03 81.47 47.36
N LEU A 629 -11.39 82.02 46.33
CA LEU A 629 -11.32 83.47 46.12
C LEU A 629 -12.69 84.08 45.81
N GLU A 630 -13.53 83.41 45.02
CA GLU A 630 -14.92 83.81 44.75
C GLU A 630 -15.74 83.87 46.04
N TYR A 631 -15.62 82.85 46.90
CA TYR A 631 -16.26 82.83 48.22
C TYR A 631 -15.80 84.01 49.10
N VAL A 632 -14.48 84.26 49.18
CA VAL A 632 -13.93 85.39 49.94
C VAL A 632 -14.39 86.74 49.38
N CYS A 633 -14.43 86.88 48.05
CA CYS A 633 -14.93 88.09 47.38
C CYS A 633 -16.42 88.31 47.63
N LYS A 634 -17.23 87.25 47.60
CA LYS A 634 -18.66 87.31 47.93
C LYS A 634 -18.89 87.76 49.38
N ASN A 635 -18.22 87.14 50.35
CA ASN A 635 -18.31 87.53 51.76
C ASN A 635 -17.89 89.00 51.98
N LYS A 636 -16.84 89.48 51.29
CA LYS A 636 -16.43 90.90 51.34
C LYS A 636 -17.44 91.85 50.68
N SER A 637 -18.09 91.41 49.59
CA SER A 637 -19.18 92.16 48.96
C SER A 637 -20.38 92.28 49.91
N ASP A 638 -20.77 91.18 50.54
CA ASP A 638 -21.99 91.14 51.35
C ASP A 638 -21.81 91.91 52.67
N THR A 639 -20.65 91.81 53.32
CA THR A 639 -20.30 92.70 54.47
C THR A 639 -20.20 94.18 54.07
N MET A 640 -19.74 94.50 52.86
CA MET A 640 -19.77 95.89 52.35
C MET A 640 -21.22 96.40 52.17
N LYS A 641 -22.14 95.56 51.68
CA LYS A 641 -23.57 95.93 51.57
C LYS A 641 -24.21 96.15 52.93
N GLU A 642 -23.91 95.32 53.93
CA GLU A 642 -24.39 95.50 55.31
C GLU A 642 -23.89 96.83 55.92
N ILE A 643 -22.61 97.16 55.70
CA ILE A 643 -22.03 98.44 56.13
C ILE A 643 -22.68 99.62 55.39
N GLN A 644 -22.91 99.51 54.08
CA GLN A 644 -23.60 100.56 53.32
C GLN A 644 -25.05 100.75 53.81
N GLN A 645 -25.80 99.67 54.01
CA GLN A 645 -27.19 99.73 54.47
C GLN A 645 -27.28 100.35 55.88
N THR A 646 -26.40 99.98 56.81
CA THR A 646 -26.36 100.59 58.15
C THR A 646 -25.97 102.07 58.12
N GLN A 647 -25.10 102.48 57.19
CA GLN A 647 -24.81 103.91 56.94
C GLN A 647 -26.02 104.66 56.37
N GLU A 648 -26.74 104.10 55.39
CA GLU A 648 -27.96 104.69 54.84
C GLU A 648 -29.08 104.81 55.89
N GLU A 649 -29.25 103.81 56.76
CA GLU A 649 -30.21 103.85 57.87
C GLU A 649 -29.87 104.91 58.93
N THR A 650 -28.58 105.09 59.26
CA THR A 650 -28.15 106.13 60.21
C THR A 650 -28.29 107.53 59.62
N LEU A 651 -27.96 107.73 58.35
CA LEU A 651 -28.22 108.98 57.62
C LEU A 651 -29.72 109.29 57.55
N LYS A 652 -30.57 108.29 57.29
CA LYS A 652 -32.03 108.47 57.29
C LYS A 652 -32.56 108.92 58.65
N LYS A 653 -32.12 108.29 59.74
CA LYS A 653 -32.46 108.71 61.12
C LYS A 653 -32.00 110.14 61.41
N PHE A 654 -30.81 110.54 60.94
CA PHE A 654 -30.30 111.90 61.08
C PHE A 654 -31.13 112.92 60.28
N VAL A 655 -31.55 112.60 59.06
CA VAL A 655 -32.47 113.44 58.26
C VAL A 655 -33.84 113.58 58.92
N GLU A 656 -34.37 112.52 59.53
CA GLU A 656 -35.63 112.56 60.29
C GLU A 656 -35.50 113.44 61.54
N GLN A 657 -34.38 113.35 62.28
CA GLN A 657 -34.07 114.25 63.39
C GLN A 657 -33.94 115.72 62.95
N MET A 658 -33.22 115.99 61.86
CA MET A 658 -33.09 117.33 61.26
C MET A 658 -34.46 117.92 60.90
N LYS A 659 -35.35 117.15 60.28
CA LYS A 659 -36.73 117.58 59.96
C LYS A 659 -37.56 117.85 61.23
N ALA A 660 -37.42 117.02 62.26
CA ALA A 660 -38.08 117.26 63.54
C ALA A 660 -37.60 118.59 64.19
N GLN A 661 -36.28 118.84 64.17
CA GLN A 661 -35.69 120.08 64.66
C GLN A 661 -36.11 121.30 63.84
N GLU A 662 -36.11 121.21 62.51
CA GLU A 662 -36.62 122.25 61.61
C GLU A 662 -38.10 122.56 61.89
N SER A 663 -38.93 121.53 62.10
CA SER A 663 -40.35 121.73 62.45
C SER A 663 -40.54 122.42 63.81
N CYS A 664 -39.65 122.16 64.77
CA CYS A 664 -39.64 122.81 66.08
C CYS A 664 -39.27 124.30 65.95
N TRP A 665 -38.23 124.62 65.18
CA TRP A 665 -37.85 126.00 64.87
C TRP A 665 -38.92 126.74 64.07
N LEU A 666 -39.57 126.09 63.10
CA LEU A 666 -40.66 126.69 62.33
C LEU A 666 -41.86 127.03 63.23
N LYS A 667 -42.15 126.18 64.23
CA LYS A 667 -43.18 126.42 65.24
C LYS A 667 -42.82 127.59 66.15
N GLN A 668 -41.61 127.62 66.71
CA GLN A 668 -41.11 128.76 67.49
C GLN A 668 -41.15 130.07 66.70
N LYS A 669 -40.76 130.06 65.42
CA LYS A 669 -40.86 131.21 64.53
C LYS A 669 -42.31 131.67 64.40
N LYS A 670 -43.26 130.76 64.15
CA LYS A 670 -44.68 131.09 64.00
C LYS A 670 -45.28 131.64 65.30
N ASP A 671 -44.91 131.08 66.44
CA ASP A 671 -45.34 131.56 67.76
C ASP A 671 -44.80 132.99 68.02
N LEU A 672 -43.56 133.29 67.63
CA LEU A 672 -42.97 134.64 67.68
C LEU A 672 -43.66 135.62 66.70
N GLU A 673 -43.90 135.22 65.46
CA GLU A 673 -44.64 136.01 64.47
C GLU A 673 -46.06 136.33 64.95
N GLN A 674 -46.71 135.40 65.65
CA GLN A 674 -48.02 135.61 66.26
C GLN A 674 -47.95 136.55 67.49
N GLN A 675 -46.89 136.49 68.30
CA GLN A 675 -46.63 137.46 69.37
C GLN A 675 -46.40 138.88 68.81
N TYR A 676 -45.56 139.03 67.78
CA TYR A 676 -45.33 140.33 67.11
C TYR A 676 -46.61 140.86 66.44
N SER A 677 -47.42 139.99 65.84
CA SER A 677 -48.71 140.37 65.24
C SER A 677 -49.71 140.84 66.30
N GLY A 678 -49.74 140.20 67.48
CA GLY A 678 -50.51 140.67 68.64
C GLY A 678 -50.06 142.06 69.11
N LEU A 679 -48.75 142.24 69.30
CA LEU A 679 -48.15 143.54 69.65
C LEU A 679 -48.45 144.63 68.61
N LEU A 680 -48.38 144.34 67.32
CA LEU A 680 -48.76 145.26 66.24
C LEU A 680 -50.26 145.60 66.28
N GLY A 681 -51.12 144.61 66.55
CA GLY A 681 -52.56 144.83 66.77
C GLY A 681 -52.84 145.75 67.96
N GLU A 682 -52.16 145.53 69.09
CA GLU A 682 -52.25 146.39 70.28
C GLU A 682 -51.70 147.81 70.09
N VAL A 683 -50.75 148.00 69.19
CA VAL A 683 -50.26 149.34 68.80
C VAL A 683 -51.27 150.02 67.87
N HIS A 684 -51.92 149.27 66.97
CA HIS A 684 -52.92 149.83 66.06
C HIS A 684 -54.21 150.22 66.79
N THR A 685 -54.65 149.46 67.80
CA THR A 685 -55.80 149.83 68.65
C THR A 685 -55.50 150.93 69.67
N ARG A 686 -54.23 151.33 69.84
CA ARG A 686 -53.80 152.53 70.58
C ARG A 686 -53.58 153.76 69.69
N ALA A 687 -53.79 153.62 68.37
CA ALA A 687 -53.61 154.68 67.37
C ALA A 687 -54.94 155.18 66.77
N GLN A 688 -56.08 154.72 67.31
CA GLN A 688 -57.43 155.23 67.10
C GLN A 688 -57.99 155.75 68.44
#